data_AF-A0A7K4WQ13-F1
#
_entry.id   AF-A0A7K4WQ13-F1
#
_cell.length_a   1.000
_cell.length_b   1.000
_cell.length_c   1.000
_cell.angle_alpha   90.00
_cell.angle_beta   90.00
_cell.angle_gamma   90.00
#
_symmetry.space_group_name_H-M   'P 1'
#
loop_
_entity.id
_entity.type
_entity.pdbx_description
1 polymer ?
#
loop_
_entity_poly.entity_id
_entity_poly.type
_entity_poly.pdbx_seq_one_letter_code
_entity_poly.pdbx_strand_id
1 'polypeptide(L)'
;FPAMASDSGDGHATLKRCLGVLRDARNDSEQFAALLLVTKAVRAGEVDAKTRRQIFDAIGFTFPTRLLISGQPPPGCPPHTFRALGLTLLACFCTDPELAGHSQVLNKIPTFNEVLLSPCGPDSTSMVDDVYQCLSAVLATARGPRELVAKGTVSALCQAYLSGGHGSDRALTLLLGLLAVAEARCWQRDAPQLLAVLSRLSDDFLKAEDMTKFELCEVLPHFIPLAAPLTRDSQGSECLHRLYKGLADILGSKLSQSQRDPALKLAAGLVQACGAEWIPAGSAGSKFLALLVNLACVEVRLTLEEPDPVELEGKKEVVTACYVLMEMGILECLREENPLLDEVQKMQLMRIMEEAFGAVIFYLRQVKQEDLQDPFIFASVRVLGAWMAEETSSLKQEICELLPFLVHYARKLFKEGSPAVSLPQAELGSTEGPALPQDALRFLLPGFCHLTAEDRPRAILVSQGAPALLCEYFLHQWEVLSSEPMAAGPLTSTEMSLQTLCGIFLNLVVTAPDLVRQDKTFSSLLDVLLKSLPLLLPQEHHLVLAANVATLGLMLARILTGSAALQGTQSAKEFFGATLRFLLQAHTAQADPGSDSLAVAVSPAYRSAWDDIQELWFLGMQALAGCIPLFPWLPSAVLQARWLEGLSELLSRVSPASLDFELITAFQGVLVALARASEPCRDVILAHHGTEWANLYGMAALEQCLAKQ
;
A
#
# COMPACT_ATOMS: atom_id res chain seq x y z
N PHE A 1 -19.91 69.17 19.85
CA PHE A 1 -20.89 69.18 18.74
C PHE A 1 -20.91 67.80 18.11
N PRO A 2 -22.09 67.30 17.73
CA PRO A 2 -22.37 65.88 17.50
C PRO A 2 -21.84 65.37 16.16
N ALA A 3 -21.85 64.04 16.04
CA ALA A 3 -21.44 63.21 14.91
C ALA A 3 -21.70 63.81 13.51
N MET A 4 -20.63 63.91 12.72
CA MET A 4 -20.71 63.93 11.26
C MET A 4 -20.70 62.48 10.77
N ALA A 5 -21.90 61.95 10.53
CA ALA A 5 -22.12 60.84 9.63
C ALA A 5 -22.40 61.41 8.24
N SER A 6 -21.37 61.53 7.40
CA SER A 6 -21.50 61.72 5.95
C SER A 6 -20.14 61.52 5.28
N ASP A 7 -19.82 60.30 4.83
CA ASP A 7 -18.79 60.12 3.79
C ASP A 7 -18.87 58.82 2.97
N SER A 8 -19.77 57.87 3.29
CA SER A 8 -19.82 56.58 2.57
C SER A 8 -20.49 56.63 1.18
N GLY A 9 -21.20 57.71 0.85
CA GLY A 9 -21.93 57.84 -0.43
C GLY A 9 -21.12 58.40 -1.60
N ASP A 10 -20.12 59.24 -1.35
CA ASP A 10 -19.38 59.97 -2.39
C ASP A 10 -18.20 59.15 -2.96
N GLY A 11 -17.58 58.31 -2.12
CA GLY A 11 -16.50 57.40 -2.53
C GLY A 11 -16.93 56.36 -3.58
N HIS A 12 -18.13 55.78 -3.46
CA HIS A 12 -18.64 54.77 -4.40
C HIS A 12 -19.04 55.36 -5.76
N ALA A 13 -19.52 56.62 -5.79
CA ALA A 13 -19.83 57.35 -7.02
C ALA A 13 -18.55 57.82 -7.74
N THR A 14 -17.52 58.18 -6.98
CA THR A 14 -16.20 58.54 -7.48
C THR A 14 -15.49 57.32 -8.08
N LEU A 15 -15.50 56.18 -7.38
CA LEU A 15 -14.95 54.93 -7.89
C LEU A 15 -15.62 54.46 -9.19
N LYS A 16 -16.96 54.53 -9.27
CA LYS A 16 -17.68 54.15 -10.49
C LYS A 16 -17.31 55.03 -11.70
N ARG A 17 -17.04 56.32 -11.46
CA ARG A 17 -16.50 57.23 -12.49
C ARG A 17 -15.07 56.84 -12.88
N CYS A 18 -14.19 56.57 -11.92
CA CYS A 18 -12.82 56.12 -12.19
C CYS A 18 -12.78 54.80 -12.97
N LEU A 19 -13.65 53.84 -12.65
CA LEU A 19 -13.78 52.57 -13.40
C LEU A 19 -14.29 52.79 -14.83
N GLY A 20 -15.18 53.78 -15.05
CA GLY A 20 -15.60 54.19 -16.39
C GLY A 20 -14.42 54.72 -17.21
N VAL A 21 -13.65 55.65 -16.64
CA VAL A 21 -12.43 56.19 -17.27
C VAL A 21 -11.41 55.10 -17.58
N LEU A 22 -11.27 54.10 -16.69
CA LEU A 22 -10.35 52.98 -16.89
C LEU A 22 -10.77 52.06 -18.03
N ARG A 23 -12.09 51.83 -18.20
CA ARG A 23 -12.65 51.04 -19.32
C ARG A 23 -12.58 51.78 -20.65
N ASP A 24 -12.74 53.09 -20.64
CA ASP A 24 -12.77 53.94 -21.84
C ASP A 24 -11.38 54.38 -22.33
N ALA A 25 -10.33 54.06 -21.57
CA ALA A 25 -8.95 54.41 -21.90
C ALA A 25 -8.48 53.73 -23.21
N ARG A 26 -7.88 54.53 -24.11
CA ARG A 26 -7.56 54.13 -25.48
C ARG A 26 -6.12 53.67 -25.68
N ASN A 27 -5.24 54.00 -24.74
CA ASN A 27 -3.83 53.65 -24.76
C ASN A 27 -3.32 53.37 -23.34
N ASP A 28 -2.15 52.73 -23.25
CA ASP A 28 -1.58 52.29 -21.96
C ASP A 28 -1.26 53.47 -21.01
N SER A 29 -0.99 54.67 -21.55
CA SER A 29 -0.77 55.89 -20.75
C SER A 29 -2.07 56.38 -20.09
N GLU A 30 -3.19 56.37 -20.82
CA GLU A 30 -4.52 56.65 -20.28
C GLU A 30 -4.96 55.59 -19.27
N GLN A 31 -4.69 54.30 -19.52
CA GLN A 31 -4.96 53.22 -18.58
C GLN A 31 -4.16 53.37 -17.29
N PHE A 32 -2.88 53.73 -17.38
CA PHE A 32 -2.04 53.98 -16.21
C PHE A 32 -2.51 55.20 -15.40
N ALA A 33 -2.84 56.30 -16.06
CA ALA A 33 -3.40 57.49 -15.40
C ALA A 33 -4.73 57.18 -14.69
N ALA A 34 -5.61 56.42 -15.34
CA ALA A 34 -6.88 55.97 -14.77
C ALA A 34 -6.67 55.04 -13.57
N LEU A 35 -5.68 54.13 -13.64
CA LEU A 35 -5.32 53.24 -12.53
C LEU A 35 -4.82 54.03 -11.30
N LEU A 36 -4.02 55.07 -11.51
CA LEU A 36 -3.57 55.97 -10.44
C LEU A 36 -4.72 56.76 -9.79
N LEU A 37 -5.77 57.07 -10.56
CA LEU A 37 -6.99 57.67 -10.00
C LEU A 37 -7.76 56.66 -9.14
N VAL A 38 -7.84 55.40 -9.56
CA VAL A 38 -8.46 54.33 -8.78
C VAL A 38 -7.72 54.09 -7.46
N THR A 39 -6.38 54.03 -7.47
CA THR A 39 -5.58 53.83 -6.25
C THR A 39 -5.60 55.04 -5.30
N LYS A 40 -5.90 56.25 -5.80
CA LYS A 40 -6.15 57.43 -4.96
C LYS A 40 -7.57 57.48 -4.40
N ALA A 41 -8.55 56.99 -5.16
CA ALA A 41 -9.95 56.99 -4.77
C ALA A 41 -10.29 55.89 -3.75
N VAL A 42 -9.48 54.83 -3.69
CA VAL A 42 -9.73 53.68 -2.81
C VAL A 42 -8.45 53.21 -2.16
N ARG A 43 -8.46 53.08 -0.82
CA ARG A 43 -7.34 52.50 -0.07
C ARG A 43 -7.38 50.98 -0.12
N ALA A 44 -6.24 50.34 -0.36
CA ALA A 44 -6.12 48.89 -0.54
C ALA A 44 -6.71 48.04 0.62
N GLY A 45 -6.70 48.54 1.86
CA GLY A 45 -7.25 47.86 3.04
C GLY A 45 -8.77 48.04 3.26
N GLU A 46 -9.43 48.89 2.48
CA GLU A 46 -10.84 49.28 2.68
C GLU A 46 -11.77 48.72 1.58
N VAL A 47 -11.24 47.90 0.67
CA VAL A 47 -11.96 47.40 -0.52
C VAL A 47 -12.59 46.04 -0.24
N ASP A 48 -13.90 45.91 -0.43
CA ASP A 48 -14.58 44.61 -0.36
C ASP A 48 -14.27 43.72 -1.60
N ALA A 49 -14.53 42.41 -1.48
CA ALA A 49 -14.22 41.45 -2.56
C ALA A 49 -14.94 41.79 -3.88
N LYS A 50 -16.17 42.30 -3.79
CA LYS A 50 -16.98 42.68 -4.95
C LYS A 50 -16.38 43.87 -5.69
N THR A 51 -15.91 44.88 -4.97
CA THR A 51 -15.26 46.06 -5.55
C THR A 51 -13.90 45.71 -6.14
N ARG A 52 -13.12 44.84 -5.49
CA ARG A 52 -11.87 44.31 -6.07
C ARG A 52 -12.13 43.62 -7.40
N ARG A 53 -13.15 42.76 -7.48
CA ARG A 53 -13.51 42.08 -8.73
C ARG A 53 -13.93 43.06 -9.83
N GLN A 54 -14.69 44.10 -9.50
CA GLN A 54 -15.06 45.15 -10.46
C GLN A 54 -13.84 45.92 -11.00
N ILE A 55 -12.84 46.18 -10.15
CA ILE A 55 -11.57 46.79 -10.55
C ILE A 55 -10.82 45.85 -11.50
N PHE A 56 -10.72 44.56 -11.17
CA PHE A 56 -10.07 43.57 -12.02
C PHE A 56 -10.76 43.41 -13.38
N ASP A 57 -12.09 43.37 -13.42
CA ASP A 57 -12.88 43.33 -14.65
C ASP A 57 -12.69 44.59 -15.51
N ALA A 58 -12.47 45.75 -14.90
CA ALA A 58 -12.23 47.00 -15.60
C ALA A 58 -10.81 47.11 -16.18
N ILE A 59 -9.80 46.52 -15.52
CA ILE A 59 -8.41 46.50 -16.00
C ILE A 59 -8.24 45.44 -17.10
N GLY A 60 -8.76 44.24 -16.88
CA GLY A 60 -8.58 43.07 -17.74
C GLY A 60 -7.14 42.52 -17.77
N PHE A 61 -6.98 41.29 -18.27
CA PHE A 61 -5.66 40.63 -18.33
C PHE A 61 -4.72 41.15 -19.43
N THR A 62 -5.26 41.87 -20.42
CA THR A 62 -4.49 42.38 -21.57
C THR A 62 -3.49 43.45 -21.15
N PHE A 63 -3.87 44.33 -20.23
CA PHE A 63 -3.02 45.44 -19.80
C PHE A 63 -1.79 44.96 -18.99
N PRO A 64 -1.93 44.14 -17.91
CA PRO A 64 -0.78 43.54 -17.22
C PRO A 64 0.10 42.70 -18.16
N THR A 65 -0.50 41.99 -19.12
CA THR A 65 0.27 41.21 -20.11
C THR A 65 1.15 42.10 -20.99
N ARG A 66 0.66 43.25 -21.47
CA ARG A 66 1.46 44.19 -22.24
C ARG A 66 2.60 44.80 -21.41
N LEU A 67 2.32 45.14 -20.15
CA LEU A 67 3.33 45.65 -19.21
C LEU A 67 4.47 44.66 -18.95
N LEU A 68 4.18 43.36 -18.91
CA LEU A 68 5.21 42.33 -18.77
C LEU A 68 6.10 42.18 -20.01
N ILE A 69 5.58 42.48 -21.20
CA ILE A 69 6.27 42.31 -22.49
C ILE A 69 6.97 43.60 -22.93
N SER A 70 6.61 44.76 -22.37
CA SER A 70 7.14 46.06 -22.79
C SER A 70 8.64 46.19 -22.50
N GLY A 71 9.47 46.07 -23.55
CA GLY A 71 10.93 46.16 -23.47
C GLY A 71 11.53 47.56 -23.67
N GLN A 72 10.71 48.60 -23.88
CA GLN A 72 11.17 49.98 -24.08
C GLN A 72 10.45 50.95 -23.14
N PRO A 73 11.04 51.27 -21.98
CA PRO A 73 10.52 52.33 -21.12
C PRO A 73 10.73 53.71 -21.77
N PRO A 74 9.91 54.72 -21.41
CA PRO A 74 10.20 56.11 -21.74
C PRO A 74 11.61 56.51 -21.28
N PRO A 75 12.30 57.41 -22.01
CA PRO A 75 13.63 57.86 -21.65
C PRO A 75 13.64 58.41 -20.21
N GLY A 76 14.48 57.83 -19.34
CA GLY A 76 14.59 58.17 -17.92
C GLY A 76 13.88 57.21 -16.94
N CYS A 77 13.15 56.20 -17.43
CA CYS A 77 12.55 55.15 -16.59
C CYS A 77 13.44 53.88 -16.52
N PRO A 78 13.66 53.28 -15.33
CA PRO A 78 14.37 52.01 -15.21
C PRO A 78 13.69 50.90 -16.03
N PRO A 79 14.48 49.97 -16.64
CA PRO A 79 13.98 48.93 -17.54
C PRO A 79 12.97 47.97 -16.91
N HIS A 80 12.94 47.86 -15.57
CA HIS A 80 12.11 46.91 -14.85
C HIS A 80 10.77 47.49 -14.34
N THR A 81 10.55 48.81 -14.48
CA THR A 81 9.40 49.50 -13.84
C THR A 81 8.05 49.00 -14.35
N PHE A 82 7.88 48.83 -15.66
CA PHE A 82 6.62 48.31 -16.22
C PHE A 82 6.43 46.83 -15.92
N ARG A 83 7.51 46.04 -15.95
CA ARG A 83 7.47 44.63 -15.55
C ARG A 83 7.02 44.49 -14.10
N ALA A 84 7.58 45.30 -13.20
CA ALA A 84 7.20 45.32 -11.79
C ALA A 84 5.72 45.66 -11.62
N LEU A 85 5.25 46.73 -12.25
CA LEU A 85 3.83 47.10 -12.22
C LEU A 85 2.92 46.00 -12.76
N GLY A 86 3.31 45.35 -13.85
CA GLY A 86 2.58 44.23 -14.44
C GLY A 86 2.47 43.04 -13.48
N LEU A 87 3.55 42.72 -12.76
CA LEU A 87 3.57 41.68 -11.72
C LEU A 87 2.71 42.07 -10.51
N THR A 88 2.80 43.32 -10.03
CA THR A 88 1.97 43.79 -8.91
C THR A 88 0.49 43.70 -9.24
N LEU A 89 0.09 44.05 -10.47
CA LEU A 89 -1.31 43.92 -10.90
C LEU A 89 -1.76 42.45 -10.93
N LEU A 90 -0.92 41.54 -11.44
CA LEU A 90 -1.22 40.11 -11.41
C LEU A 90 -1.26 39.55 -9.99
N ALA A 91 -0.37 39.99 -9.10
CA ALA A 91 -0.38 39.61 -7.69
C ALA A 91 -1.66 40.08 -7.00
N CYS A 92 -2.12 41.29 -7.29
CA CYS A 92 -3.43 41.77 -6.85
C CYS A 92 -4.55 40.88 -7.39
N PHE A 93 -4.56 40.53 -8.68
CA PHE A 93 -5.60 39.67 -9.27
C PHE A 93 -5.64 38.30 -8.59
N CYS A 94 -4.47 37.75 -8.28
CA CYS A 94 -4.30 36.48 -7.59
C CYS A 94 -4.85 36.46 -6.14
N THR A 95 -5.21 37.60 -5.56
CA THR A 95 -5.96 37.63 -4.28
C THR A 95 -7.40 37.11 -4.42
N ASP A 96 -7.91 36.99 -5.65
CA ASP A 96 -9.16 36.33 -5.98
C ASP A 96 -8.88 34.90 -6.49
N PRO A 97 -9.36 33.84 -5.79
CA PRO A 97 -9.09 32.45 -6.16
C PRO A 97 -9.55 32.07 -7.58
N GLU A 98 -10.63 32.67 -8.10
CA GLU A 98 -11.11 32.39 -9.46
C GLU A 98 -10.16 32.97 -10.50
N LEU A 99 -9.62 34.16 -10.26
CA LEU A 99 -8.66 34.81 -11.16
C LEU A 99 -7.29 34.15 -11.09
N ALA A 100 -6.86 33.70 -9.91
CA ALA A 100 -5.61 32.95 -9.74
C ALA A 100 -5.61 31.66 -10.59
N GLY A 101 -6.76 30.97 -10.68
CA GLY A 101 -6.95 29.78 -11.50
C GLY A 101 -7.23 30.06 -12.98
N HIS A 102 -7.31 31.32 -13.39
CA HIS A 102 -7.66 31.71 -14.74
C HIS A 102 -6.51 31.44 -15.73
N SER A 103 -6.85 31.02 -16.95
CA SER A 103 -5.87 30.63 -17.99
C SER A 103 -4.84 31.71 -18.30
N GLN A 104 -5.24 32.98 -18.19
CA GLN A 104 -4.34 34.12 -18.40
C GLN A 104 -3.24 34.23 -17.33
N VAL A 105 -3.51 33.86 -16.07
CA VAL A 105 -2.49 33.80 -15.01
C VAL A 105 -1.63 32.55 -15.19
N LEU A 106 -2.27 31.39 -15.42
CA LEU A 106 -1.57 30.11 -15.62
C LEU A 106 -0.57 30.16 -16.80
N ASN A 107 -0.89 30.93 -17.85
CA ASN A 107 0.01 31.14 -18.99
C ASN A 107 1.23 32.01 -18.67
N LYS A 108 1.25 32.72 -17.54
CA LYS A 108 2.38 33.54 -17.07
C LYS A 108 3.31 32.83 -16.09
N ILE A 109 2.99 31.60 -15.68
CA ILE A 109 3.86 30.78 -14.83
C ILE A 109 5.32 30.72 -15.34
N PRO A 110 5.62 30.55 -16.65
CA PRO A 110 7.00 30.57 -17.12
C PRO A 110 7.70 31.92 -16.87
N THR A 111 6.98 33.04 -17.07
CA THR A 111 7.49 34.38 -16.78
C THR A 111 7.74 34.58 -15.28
N PHE A 112 6.90 34.00 -14.42
CA PHE A 112 7.12 34.00 -12.97
C PHE A 112 8.39 33.24 -12.60
N ASN A 113 8.57 32.03 -13.17
CA ASN A 113 9.77 31.22 -12.96
C ASN A 113 11.04 31.97 -13.41
N GLU A 114 11.01 32.67 -14.56
CA GLU A 114 12.13 33.50 -15.03
C GLU A 114 12.50 34.63 -14.07
N VAL A 115 11.52 35.26 -13.42
CA VAL A 115 11.79 36.31 -12.41
C VAL A 115 12.49 35.72 -11.20
N LEU A 116 12.07 34.53 -10.73
CA LEU A 116 12.73 33.86 -9.61
C LEU A 116 14.18 33.46 -9.91
N LEU A 117 14.48 33.12 -11.16
CA LEU A 117 15.82 32.70 -11.59
C LEU A 117 16.73 33.87 -11.97
N SER A 118 16.18 35.08 -12.12
CA SER A 118 16.95 36.27 -12.48
C SER A 118 17.76 36.77 -11.26
N PRO A 119 19.01 37.24 -11.45
CA PRO A 119 19.82 37.76 -10.35
C PRO A 119 19.12 38.96 -9.70
N CYS A 120 18.92 38.89 -8.38
CA CYS A 120 18.18 39.88 -7.63
C CYS A 120 19.06 41.11 -7.33
N GLY A 121 18.68 42.28 -7.86
CA GLY A 121 19.17 43.58 -7.42
C GLY A 121 18.26 44.19 -6.34
N PRO A 122 18.68 45.27 -5.67
CA PRO A 122 17.86 45.93 -4.64
C PRO A 122 16.49 46.40 -5.17
N ASP A 123 16.40 46.72 -6.47
CA ASP A 123 15.17 47.19 -7.13
C ASP A 123 14.23 46.06 -7.62
N SER A 124 14.61 44.79 -7.48
CA SER A 124 13.82 43.64 -7.97
C SER A 124 13.14 42.81 -6.86
N THR A 125 13.34 43.15 -5.59
CA THR A 125 12.78 42.42 -4.44
C THR A 125 11.24 42.42 -4.45
N SER A 126 10.61 43.56 -4.74
CA SER A 126 9.15 43.67 -4.86
C SER A 126 8.57 42.77 -5.95
N MET A 127 9.28 42.64 -7.08
CA MET A 127 8.86 41.75 -8.18
C MET A 127 8.89 40.27 -7.76
N VAL A 128 9.92 39.89 -7.00
CA VAL A 128 10.03 38.53 -6.45
C VAL A 128 8.89 38.26 -5.46
N ASP A 129 8.55 39.25 -4.61
CA ASP A 129 7.46 39.11 -3.65
C ASP A 129 6.09 38.94 -4.30
N ASP A 130 5.82 39.73 -5.36
CA ASP A 130 4.62 39.64 -6.19
C ASP A 130 4.53 38.28 -6.90
N VAL A 131 5.66 37.75 -7.38
CA VAL A 131 5.73 36.44 -8.02
C VAL A 131 5.41 35.33 -7.04
N TYR A 132 6.02 35.32 -5.86
CA TYR A 132 5.69 34.33 -4.85
C TYR A 132 4.22 34.40 -4.45
N GLN A 133 3.63 35.60 -4.34
CA GLN A 133 2.19 35.74 -4.09
C GLN A 133 1.34 35.12 -5.20
N CYS A 134 1.70 35.35 -6.47
CA CYS A 134 1.02 34.72 -7.60
C CYS A 134 1.12 33.19 -7.54
N LEU A 135 2.31 32.65 -7.30
CA LEU A 135 2.54 31.20 -7.26
C LEU A 135 1.80 30.54 -6.09
N SER A 136 1.79 31.16 -4.90
CA SER A 136 1.02 30.70 -3.74
C SER A 136 -0.48 30.68 -4.02
N ALA A 137 -1.00 31.72 -4.66
CA ALA A 137 -2.41 31.77 -5.03
C ALA A 137 -2.77 30.72 -6.08
N VAL A 138 -1.92 30.53 -7.09
CA VAL A 138 -2.11 29.48 -8.11
C VAL A 138 -2.11 28.11 -7.44
N LEU A 139 -1.16 27.83 -6.56
CA LEU A 139 -1.05 26.56 -5.82
C LEU A 139 -2.33 26.22 -5.06
N ALA A 140 -3.00 27.22 -4.49
CA ALA A 140 -4.26 27.07 -3.77
C ALA A 140 -5.49 26.76 -4.66
N THR A 141 -5.34 26.71 -5.99
CA THR A 141 -6.43 26.40 -6.92
C THR A 141 -6.45 24.92 -7.34
N ALA A 142 -7.63 24.39 -7.71
CA ALA A 142 -7.79 22.99 -8.09
C ALA A 142 -6.92 22.55 -9.30
N ARG A 143 -6.61 23.46 -10.23
CA ARG A 143 -5.78 23.17 -11.42
C ARG A 143 -4.32 23.62 -11.28
N GLY A 144 -4.03 24.51 -10.34
CA GLY A 144 -2.74 25.16 -10.20
C GLY A 144 -1.56 24.22 -9.99
N PRO A 145 -1.59 23.28 -9.02
CA PRO A 145 -0.48 22.37 -8.78
C PRO A 145 -0.03 21.63 -10.06
N ARG A 146 -1.00 21.14 -10.85
CA ARG A 146 -0.72 20.44 -12.12
C ARG A 146 -0.04 21.36 -13.14
N GLU A 147 -0.48 22.60 -13.26
CA GLU A 147 0.07 23.59 -14.20
C GLU A 147 1.46 24.08 -13.76
N LEU A 148 1.68 24.29 -12.46
CA LEU A 148 2.97 24.68 -11.89
C LEU A 148 4.04 23.61 -12.17
N VAL A 149 3.71 22.34 -11.90
CA VAL A 149 4.61 21.21 -12.19
C VAL A 149 4.87 21.07 -13.70
N ALA A 150 3.82 21.16 -14.53
CA ALA A 150 3.95 21.04 -15.98
C ALA A 150 4.83 22.14 -16.60
N LYS A 151 4.79 23.36 -16.03
CA LYS A 151 5.49 24.54 -16.54
C LYS A 151 6.85 24.80 -15.84
N GLY A 152 7.39 23.80 -15.13
CA GLY A 152 8.77 23.82 -14.60
C GLY A 152 8.97 24.66 -13.34
N THR A 153 7.90 24.96 -12.59
CA THR A 153 8.01 25.76 -11.36
C THR A 153 8.79 25.03 -10.27
N VAL A 154 8.71 23.70 -10.17
CA VAL A 154 9.47 22.92 -9.19
C VAL A 154 10.98 23.19 -9.33
N SER A 155 11.53 23.02 -10.54
CA SER A 155 12.94 23.31 -10.83
C SER A 155 13.33 24.75 -10.50
N ALA A 156 12.47 25.73 -10.83
CA ALA A 156 12.73 27.13 -10.53
C ALA A 156 12.77 27.43 -9.03
N LEU A 157 11.85 26.85 -8.26
CA LEU A 157 11.82 26.98 -6.79
C LEU A 157 13.02 26.28 -6.14
N CYS A 158 13.41 25.08 -6.61
CA CYS A 158 14.61 24.40 -6.11
C CYS A 158 15.85 25.26 -6.31
N GLN A 159 16.03 25.85 -7.49
CA GLN A 159 17.16 26.75 -7.76
C GLN A 159 17.09 28.03 -6.93
N ALA A 160 15.91 28.64 -6.79
CA ALA A 160 15.72 29.82 -5.95
C ALA A 160 16.09 29.55 -4.48
N TYR A 161 15.65 28.42 -3.93
CA TYR A 161 16.03 27.98 -2.59
C TYR A 161 17.55 27.76 -2.46
N LEU A 162 18.14 26.98 -3.36
CA LEU A 162 19.58 26.64 -3.34
C LEU A 162 20.49 27.87 -3.52
N SER A 163 20.01 28.91 -4.19
CA SER A 163 20.74 30.18 -4.35
C SER A 163 20.85 31.00 -3.06
N GLY A 164 19.99 30.74 -2.07
CA GLY A 164 19.97 31.46 -0.80
C GLY A 164 19.58 32.95 -0.90
N GLY A 165 18.98 33.38 -2.01
CA GLY A 165 18.55 34.77 -2.24
C GLY A 165 17.29 35.19 -1.45
N HIS A 166 16.79 36.40 -1.75
CA HIS A 166 15.55 36.94 -1.16
C HIS A 166 14.35 36.02 -1.42
N GLY A 167 13.63 35.65 -0.36
CA GLY A 167 12.46 34.79 -0.41
C GLY A 167 12.76 33.29 -0.57
N SER A 168 13.96 32.84 -0.24
CA SER A 168 14.32 31.41 -0.23
C SER A 168 13.42 30.58 0.68
N ASP A 169 13.01 31.13 1.83
CA ASP A 169 12.00 30.56 2.74
C ASP A 169 10.66 30.35 2.03
N ARG A 170 10.19 31.35 1.26
CA ARG A 170 8.95 31.27 0.47
C ARG A 170 9.06 30.22 -0.64
N ALA A 171 10.24 30.06 -1.25
CA ALA A 171 10.49 29.00 -2.22
C ALA A 171 10.32 27.62 -1.57
N LEU A 172 10.89 27.43 -0.38
CA LEU A 172 10.77 26.19 0.38
C LEU A 172 9.30 25.92 0.75
N THR A 173 8.56 26.92 1.25
CA THR A 173 7.13 26.77 1.57
C THR A 173 6.30 26.35 0.34
N LEU A 174 6.57 26.91 -0.83
CA LEU A 174 5.88 26.51 -2.07
C LEU A 174 6.26 25.10 -2.52
N LEU A 175 7.52 24.70 -2.36
CA LEU A 175 7.96 23.33 -2.64
C LEU A 175 7.23 22.34 -1.73
N LEU A 176 7.14 22.63 -0.43
CA LEU A 176 6.38 21.81 0.53
C LEU A 176 4.92 21.65 0.10
N GLY A 177 4.24 22.74 -0.27
CA GLY A 177 2.86 22.68 -0.74
C GLY A 177 2.68 21.94 -2.07
N LEU A 178 3.65 22.02 -2.99
CA LEU A 178 3.65 21.24 -4.24
C LEU A 178 3.88 19.75 -3.99
N LEU A 179 4.80 19.40 -3.10
CA LEU A 179 5.09 18.01 -2.73
C LEU A 179 3.89 17.39 -2.02
N ALA A 180 3.23 18.12 -1.10
CA ALA A 180 2.04 17.65 -0.41
C ALA A 180 0.85 17.29 -1.35
N VAL A 181 0.77 17.93 -2.54
CA VAL A 181 -0.37 17.74 -3.46
C VAL A 181 -0.01 16.97 -4.74
N ALA A 182 1.27 16.97 -5.13
CA ALA A 182 1.73 16.44 -6.42
C ALA A 182 3.09 15.71 -6.35
N GLU A 183 3.46 15.16 -5.20
CA GLU A 183 4.73 14.45 -4.93
C GLU A 183 5.24 13.63 -6.13
N ALA A 184 4.47 12.61 -6.55
CA ALA A 184 4.90 11.69 -7.61
C ALA A 184 5.24 12.41 -8.93
N ARG A 185 4.47 13.44 -9.31
CA ARG A 185 4.72 14.21 -10.54
C ARG A 185 5.93 15.11 -10.41
N CYS A 186 6.16 15.68 -9.23
CA CYS A 186 7.35 16.49 -8.93
C CYS A 186 8.61 15.63 -9.06
N TRP A 187 8.64 14.46 -8.40
CA TRP A 187 9.78 13.54 -8.46
C TRP A 187 10.00 12.93 -9.84
N GLN A 188 8.93 12.63 -10.59
CA GLN A 188 9.06 12.11 -11.95
C GLN A 188 9.74 13.10 -12.91
N ARG A 189 9.52 14.42 -12.72
CA ARG A 189 10.02 15.45 -13.65
C ARG A 189 11.32 16.10 -13.21
N ASP A 190 11.46 16.38 -11.92
CA ASP A 190 12.49 17.25 -11.37
C ASP A 190 13.31 16.57 -10.26
N ALA A 191 13.43 15.24 -10.31
CA ALA A 191 14.18 14.42 -9.32
C ALA A 191 15.57 14.96 -8.98
N PRO A 192 16.44 15.33 -9.96
CA PRO A 192 17.79 15.82 -9.67
C PRO A 192 17.78 17.13 -8.86
N GLN A 193 16.87 18.04 -9.17
CA GLN A 193 16.75 19.32 -8.47
C GLN A 193 16.20 19.12 -7.06
N LEU A 194 15.21 18.24 -6.87
CA LEU A 194 14.69 17.89 -5.56
C LEU A 194 15.74 17.18 -4.69
N LEU A 195 16.56 16.31 -5.28
CA LEU A 195 17.66 15.65 -4.59
C LEU A 195 18.76 16.65 -4.17
N ALA A 196 19.00 17.69 -4.95
CA ALA A 196 19.90 18.78 -4.56
C ALA A 196 19.37 19.56 -3.35
N VAL A 197 18.07 19.84 -3.31
CA VAL A 197 17.41 20.46 -2.14
C VAL A 197 17.49 19.55 -0.92
N LEU A 198 17.20 18.24 -1.07
CA LEU A 198 17.33 17.26 0.02
C LEU A 198 18.78 17.16 0.53
N SER A 199 19.77 17.22 -0.35
CA SER A 199 21.19 17.25 0.03
C SER A 199 21.53 18.47 0.88
N ARG A 200 21.00 19.65 0.53
CA ARG A 200 21.16 20.86 1.32
C ARG A 200 20.47 20.76 2.68
N LEU A 201 19.21 20.33 2.70
CA LEU A 201 18.42 20.18 3.94
C LEU A 201 19.02 19.15 4.89
N SER A 202 19.52 18.02 4.37
CA SER A 202 20.16 16.98 5.18
C SER A 202 21.51 17.42 5.76
N ASP A 203 22.26 18.27 5.04
CA ASP A 203 23.50 18.89 5.53
C ASP A 203 23.21 19.94 6.61
N ASP A 204 22.21 20.81 6.39
CA ASP A 204 21.76 21.78 7.39
C ASP A 204 21.24 21.06 8.66
N PHE A 205 20.49 19.96 8.50
CA PHE A 205 20.00 19.13 9.60
C PHE A 205 21.12 18.49 10.42
N LEU A 206 22.16 17.99 9.76
CA LEU A 206 23.32 17.41 10.45
C LEU A 206 24.09 18.47 11.25
N LYS A 207 24.18 19.70 10.73
CA LYS A 207 24.95 20.81 11.34
C LYS A 207 24.20 21.59 12.40
N ALA A 208 22.87 21.57 12.38
CA ALA A 208 22.06 22.31 13.33
C ALA A 208 22.25 21.76 14.76
N GLU A 209 22.46 22.67 15.71
CA GLU A 209 22.61 22.39 17.15
C GLU A 209 21.55 23.12 18.00
N ASP A 210 20.62 23.83 17.37
CA ASP A 210 19.56 24.61 18.00
C ASP A 210 18.16 24.10 17.61
N MET A 211 17.12 24.92 17.85
CA MET A 211 15.74 24.55 17.55
C MET A 211 15.48 24.27 16.06
N THR A 212 16.30 24.81 15.15
CA THR A 212 16.16 24.58 13.71
C THR A 212 16.33 23.10 13.36
N LYS A 213 17.10 22.34 14.16
CA LYS A 213 17.27 20.90 13.96
C LYS A 213 15.93 20.15 14.02
N PHE A 214 15.07 20.53 14.96
CA PHE A 214 13.74 19.91 15.14
C PHE A 214 12.73 20.44 14.12
N GLU A 215 12.82 21.71 13.73
CA GLU A 215 12.01 22.27 12.64
C GLU A 215 12.30 21.56 11.31
N LEU A 216 13.56 21.22 11.06
CA LEU A 216 13.95 20.44 9.88
C LEU A 216 13.37 19.02 9.87
N CYS A 217 13.10 18.42 11.03
CA CYS A 217 12.40 17.14 11.10
C CYS A 217 10.96 17.19 10.55
N GLU A 218 10.31 18.36 10.58
CA GLU A 218 8.97 18.56 9.99
C GLU A 218 9.05 18.83 8.47
N VAL A 219 10.15 19.44 8.01
CA VAL A 219 10.37 19.78 6.60
C VAL A 219 10.80 18.56 5.79
N LEU A 220 11.81 17.83 6.28
CA LEU A 220 12.47 16.73 5.56
C LEU A 220 11.54 15.62 5.04
N PRO A 221 10.49 15.17 5.77
CA PRO A 221 9.60 14.11 5.30
C PRO A 221 8.97 14.39 3.93
N HIS A 222 8.66 15.66 3.63
CA HIS A 222 8.07 16.07 2.36
C HIS A 222 9.01 15.87 1.15
N PHE A 223 10.31 15.77 1.41
CA PHE A 223 11.35 15.57 0.39
C PHE A 223 11.82 14.10 0.32
N ILE A 224 11.17 13.17 1.01
CA ILE A 224 11.47 11.74 0.92
C ILE A 224 10.40 11.10 0.01
N PRO A 225 10.76 10.64 -1.22
CA PRO A 225 9.79 10.04 -2.13
C PRO A 225 9.35 8.64 -1.67
N LEU A 226 8.04 8.35 -1.73
CA LEU A 226 7.48 7.04 -1.36
C LEU A 226 7.96 5.87 -2.24
N ALA A 227 8.31 6.13 -3.50
CA ALA A 227 8.87 5.13 -4.42
C ALA A 227 10.34 5.49 -4.69
N ALA A 228 11.28 4.97 -3.89
CA ALA A 228 12.61 5.56 -3.82
C ALA A 228 13.56 5.17 -4.98
N PRO A 229 14.11 6.17 -5.71
CA PRO A 229 15.41 6.11 -6.35
C PRO A 229 16.59 6.39 -5.37
N LEU A 230 16.31 6.73 -4.11
CA LEU A 230 17.32 7.23 -3.15
C LEU A 230 18.45 6.25 -2.85
N THR A 231 18.17 4.95 -2.83
CA THR A 231 19.18 3.92 -2.53
C THR A 231 19.98 3.51 -3.76
N ARG A 232 19.57 3.97 -4.96
CA ARG A 232 20.22 3.65 -6.24
C ARG A 232 21.31 4.66 -6.64
N ASP A 233 21.22 5.88 -6.12
CA ASP A 233 22.13 6.98 -6.45
C ASP A 233 23.07 7.33 -5.28
N SER A 234 24.31 7.70 -5.60
CA SER A 234 25.33 7.99 -4.58
C SER A 234 25.01 9.25 -3.77
N GLN A 235 24.41 10.26 -4.40
CA GLN A 235 23.96 11.47 -3.71
C GLN A 235 22.78 11.16 -2.76
N GLY A 236 21.86 10.27 -3.18
CA GLY A 236 20.78 9.77 -2.32
C GLY A 236 21.30 9.04 -1.08
N SER A 237 22.24 8.11 -1.26
CA SER A 237 22.88 7.39 -0.16
C SER A 237 23.61 8.33 0.81
N GLU A 238 24.27 9.38 0.30
CA GLU A 238 24.90 10.39 1.17
C GLU A 238 23.87 11.18 1.98
N CYS A 239 22.73 11.55 1.39
CA CYS A 239 21.63 12.19 2.11
C CYS A 239 21.12 11.29 3.25
N LEU A 240 20.87 10.01 2.96
CA LEU A 240 20.42 9.03 3.96
C LEU A 240 21.41 8.91 5.13
N HIS A 241 22.72 8.90 4.85
CA HIS A 241 23.75 8.86 5.89
C HIS A 241 23.75 10.11 6.79
N ARG A 242 23.55 11.30 6.21
CA ARG A 242 23.43 12.54 7.00
C ARG A 242 22.17 12.54 7.86
N LEU A 243 21.05 12.09 7.32
CA LEU A 243 19.78 11.95 8.04
C LEU A 243 19.88 10.94 9.18
N TYR A 244 20.49 9.78 8.93
CA TYR A 244 20.79 8.78 9.97
C TYR A 244 21.57 9.41 11.13
N LYS A 245 22.68 10.12 10.84
CA LYS A 245 23.50 10.73 11.89
C LYS A 245 22.73 11.77 12.69
N GLY A 246 22.01 12.67 12.02
CA GLY A 246 21.22 13.70 12.72
C GLY A 246 20.10 13.11 13.58
N LEU A 247 19.44 12.04 13.12
CA LEU A 247 18.45 11.29 13.90
C LEU A 247 19.07 10.54 15.08
N ALA A 248 20.24 9.91 14.89
CA ALA A 248 20.96 9.23 15.95
C ALA A 248 21.37 10.20 17.07
N ASP A 249 21.80 11.41 16.71
CA ASP A 249 22.14 12.46 17.68
C ASP A 249 20.91 12.93 18.48
N ILE A 250 19.77 13.12 17.81
CA ILE A 250 18.51 13.53 18.44
C ILE A 250 18.00 12.41 19.36
N LEU A 251 17.73 11.23 18.80
CA LEU A 251 17.07 10.14 19.52
C LEU A 251 17.95 9.50 20.59
N GLY A 252 19.28 9.62 20.46
CA GLY A 252 20.25 9.23 21.50
C GLY A 252 20.31 10.20 22.69
N SER A 253 19.73 11.39 22.56
CA SER A 253 19.73 12.43 23.59
C SER A 253 18.50 12.36 24.51
N LYS A 254 18.62 12.92 25.72
CA LYS A 254 17.47 13.08 26.63
C LYS A 254 16.66 14.32 26.23
N LEU A 255 15.57 14.11 25.48
CA LEU A 255 14.77 15.18 24.90
C LEU A 255 13.33 15.24 25.44
N SER A 256 12.66 16.38 25.24
CA SER A 256 11.22 16.51 25.47
C SER A 256 10.41 15.84 24.35
N GLN A 257 9.12 15.58 24.59
CA GLN A 257 8.23 15.02 23.57
C GLN A 257 8.16 15.92 22.32
N SER A 258 8.05 17.24 22.51
CA SER A 258 8.02 18.22 21.40
C SER A 258 9.23 18.18 20.48
N GLN A 259 10.36 17.62 20.94
CA GLN A 259 11.59 17.45 20.16
C GLN A 259 11.71 16.04 19.59
N ARG A 260 11.21 15.04 20.32
CA ARG A 260 11.25 13.62 19.91
C ARG A 260 10.25 13.30 18.81
N ASP A 261 9.02 13.83 18.90
CA ASP A 261 7.92 13.46 18.01
C ASP A 261 8.23 13.77 16.53
N PRO A 262 8.76 14.95 16.17
CA PRO A 262 9.16 15.24 14.78
C PRO A 262 10.21 14.26 14.26
N ALA A 263 11.16 13.86 15.11
CA ALA A 263 12.23 12.95 14.74
C ALA A 263 11.72 11.51 14.52
N LEU A 264 10.76 11.05 15.33
CA LEU A 264 10.09 9.76 15.11
C LEU A 264 9.29 9.77 13.80
N LYS A 265 8.58 10.86 13.48
CA LYS A 265 7.87 11.03 12.21
C LYS A 265 8.83 11.00 11.02
N LEU A 266 9.97 11.70 11.10
CA LEU A 266 11.00 11.65 10.06
C LEU A 266 11.58 10.25 9.89
N ALA A 267 11.90 9.57 10.99
CA ALA A 267 12.39 8.20 10.92
C ALA A 267 11.37 7.28 10.24
N ALA A 268 10.08 7.36 10.60
CA ALA A 268 9.00 6.60 9.98
C ALA A 268 8.90 6.86 8.46
N GLY A 269 9.00 8.12 8.03
CA GLY A 269 9.02 8.48 6.61
C GLY A 269 10.19 7.84 5.85
N LEU A 270 11.38 7.76 6.46
CA LEU A 270 12.53 7.04 5.89
C LEU A 270 12.26 5.54 5.75
N VAL A 271 11.64 4.91 6.76
CA VAL A 271 11.26 3.49 6.69
C VAL A 271 10.31 3.22 5.55
N GLN A 272 9.28 4.05 5.39
CA GLN A 272 8.29 3.87 4.32
C GLN A 272 8.93 3.98 2.93
N ALA A 273 9.92 4.85 2.78
CA ALA A 273 10.57 5.08 1.49
C ALA A 273 11.65 4.06 1.12
N CYS A 274 12.43 3.57 2.08
CA CYS A 274 13.60 2.72 1.80
C CYS A 274 13.81 1.56 2.79
N GLY A 275 12.81 1.22 3.59
CA GLY A 275 12.89 0.14 4.57
C GLY A 275 14.00 0.38 5.60
N ALA A 276 14.79 -0.65 5.89
CA ALA A 276 15.91 -0.57 6.83
C ALA A 276 17.23 -0.10 6.16
N GLU A 277 17.26 0.15 4.85
CA GLU A 277 18.51 0.39 4.10
C GLU A 277 19.24 1.69 4.49
N TRP A 278 18.53 2.67 5.07
CA TRP A 278 19.14 3.92 5.55
C TRP A 278 19.89 3.76 6.88
N ILE A 279 19.73 2.62 7.57
CA ILE A 279 20.43 2.31 8.83
C ILE A 279 21.73 1.58 8.46
N PRO A 280 22.91 2.08 8.89
CA PRO A 280 24.19 1.47 8.52
C PRO A 280 24.37 0.09 9.18
N ALA A 281 25.03 -0.82 8.48
CA ALA A 281 25.39 -2.12 9.06
C ALA A 281 26.34 -2.01 10.26
N GLY A 282 26.37 -3.07 11.08
CA GLY A 282 27.27 -3.20 12.22
C GLY A 282 26.72 -2.64 13.53
N SER A 283 27.58 -2.56 14.55
CA SER A 283 27.15 -2.28 15.93
C SER A 283 26.45 -0.94 16.11
N ALA A 284 26.81 0.08 15.33
CA ALA A 284 26.20 1.41 15.43
C ALA A 284 24.73 1.39 14.98
N GLY A 285 24.44 0.85 13.79
CA GLY A 285 23.07 0.76 13.30
C GLY A 285 22.23 -0.24 14.06
N SER A 286 22.81 -1.36 14.50
CA SER A 286 22.14 -2.32 15.40
C SER A 286 21.62 -1.65 16.68
N LYS A 287 22.48 -0.88 17.37
CA LYS A 287 22.10 -0.12 18.57
C LYS A 287 21.06 0.96 18.27
N PHE A 288 21.23 1.66 17.16
CA PHE A 288 20.31 2.71 16.76
C PHE A 288 18.92 2.16 16.43
N LEU A 289 18.83 1.04 15.70
CA LEU A 289 17.56 0.38 15.39
C LEU A 289 16.85 -0.08 16.66
N ALA A 290 17.56 -0.75 17.57
CA ALA A 290 16.99 -1.18 18.85
C ALA A 290 16.48 0.02 19.67
N LEU A 291 17.23 1.14 19.69
CA LEU A 291 16.81 2.38 20.34
C LEU A 291 15.55 2.97 19.68
N LEU A 292 15.52 3.04 18.34
CA LEU A 292 14.44 3.62 17.56
C LEU A 292 13.11 2.88 17.80
N VAL A 293 13.12 1.54 17.70
CA VAL A 293 11.92 0.73 17.93
C VAL A 293 11.50 0.80 19.41
N ASN A 294 12.44 0.78 20.35
CA ASN A 294 12.12 0.95 21.77
C ASN A 294 11.46 2.30 22.05
N LEU A 295 11.97 3.40 21.49
CA LEU A 295 11.36 4.73 21.64
C LEU A 295 9.95 4.78 21.03
N ALA A 296 9.74 4.14 19.88
CA ALA A 296 8.41 4.01 19.28
C ALA A 296 7.44 3.25 20.20
N CYS A 297 7.87 2.12 20.76
CA CYS A 297 7.08 1.34 21.72
C CYS A 297 6.74 2.14 22.96
N VAL A 298 7.69 2.92 23.49
CA VAL A 298 7.46 3.80 24.65
C VAL A 298 6.42 4.87 24.33
N GLU A 299 6.49 5.54 23.17
CA GLU A 299 5.50 6.55 22.78
C GLU A 299 4.08 5.97 22.64
N VAL A 300 3.97 4.80 22.01
CA VAL A 300 2.70 4.08 21.84
C VAL A 300 2.09 3.77 23.21
N ARG A 301 2.88 3.24 24.14
CA ARG A 301 2.41 2.91 25.49
C ARG A 301 1.99 4.13 26.28
N LEU A 302 2.83 5.16 26.30
CA LEU A 302 2.53 6.42 26.99
C LEU A 302 1.22 7.05 26.49
N THR A 303 0.88 6.88 25.22
CA THR A 303 -0.32 7.46 24.63
C THR A 303 -1.56 6.57 24.77
N LEU A 304 -1.40 5.24 24.75
CA LEU A 304 -2.52 4.30 24.61
C LEU A 304 -2.84 3.47 25.86
N GLU A 305 -1.95 3.35 26.85
CA GLU A 305 -2.24 2.59 28.09
C GLU A 305 -3.31 3.27 28.96
N GLU A 306 -3.34 4.60 29.01
CA GLU A 306 -4.35 5.40 29.72
C GLU A 306 -4.70 6.64 28.88
N PRO A 307 -5.47 6.48 27.79
CA PRO A 307 -5.63 7.55 26.81
C PRO A 307 -6.51 8.68 27.34
N ASP A 308 -5.96 9.90 27.40
CA ASP A 308 -6.75 11.13 27.48
C ASP A 308 -7.25 11.50 26.07
N PRO A 309 -8.56 11.73 25.84
CA PRO A 309 -9.09 12.01 24.51
C PRO A 309 -8.49 13.24 23.82
N VAL A 310 -8.13 14.28 24.58
CA VAL A 310 -7.59 15.54 24.03
C VAL A 310 -6.12 15.36 23.67
N GLU A 311 -5.34 14.71 24.53
CA GLU A 311 -3.94 14.40 24.25
C GLU A 311 -3.81 13.41 23.09
N LEU A 312 -4.68 12.39 23.04
CA LEU A 312 -4.68 11.39 21.97
C LEU A 312 -4.88 12.05 20.60
N GLU A 313 -5.82 12.98 20.47
CA GLU A 313 -6.08 13.68 19.20
C GLU A 313 -4.82 14.39 18.67
N GLY A 314 -4.06 15.03 19.56
CA GLY A 314 -2.79 15.67 19.22
C GLY A 314 -1.64 14.70 18.91
N LYS A 315 -1.78 13.41 19.25
CA LYS A 315 -0.74 12.39 19.17
C LYS A 315 -0.97 11.31 18.11
N LYS A 316 -2.14 11.26 17.47
CA LYS A 316 -2.47 10.25 16.43
C LYS A 316 -1.40 10.12 15.35
N GLU A 317 -0.88 11.25 14.86
CA GLU A 317 0.15 11.25 13.81
C GLU A 317 1.47 10.62 14.28
N VAL A 318 1.96 10.97 15.47
CA VAL A 318 3.22 10.41 15.97
C VAL A 318 3.06 8.93 16.33
N VAL A 319 1.92 8.54 16.91
CA VAL A 319 1.66 7.12 17.21
C VAL A 319 1.55 6.30 15.92
N THR A 320 0.93 6.85 14.87
CA THR A 320 0.90 6.20 13.55
C THR A 320 2.30 6.06 12.95
N ALA A 321 3.16 7.08 13.10
CA ALA A 321 4.57 6.96 12.74
C ALA A 321 5.29 5.88 13.57
N CYS A 322 5.01 5.77 14.87
CA CYS A 322 5.56 4.73 15.72
C CYS A 322 5.12 3.32 15.29
N TYR A 323 3.89 3.14 14.80
CA TYR A 323 3.45 1.85 14.25
C TYR A 323 4.30 1.40 13.06
N VAL A 324 4.68 2.30 12.17
CA VAL A 324 5.61 1.99 11.06
C VAL A 324 6.97 1.53 11.58
N LEU A 325 7.48 2.19 12.63
CA LEU A 325 8.75 1.82 13.25
C LEU A 325 8.67 0.45 13.94
N MET A 326 7.53 0.14 14.57
CA MET A 326 7.27 -1.18 15.16
C MET A 326 7.17 -2.28 14.10
N GLU A 327 6.50 -2.03 12.97
CA GLU A 327 6.46 -2.96 11.83
C GLU A 327 7.88 -3.26 11.31
N MET A 328 8.74 -2.24 11.22
CA MET A 328 10.16 -2.47 10.90
C MET A 328 10.86 -3.35 11.93
N GLY A 329 10.57 -3.16 13.21
CA GLY A 329 11.06 -4.01 14.30
C GLY A 329 10.65 -5.48 14.14
N ILE A 330 9.38 -5.73 13.82
CA ILE A 330 8.86 -7.08 13.53
C ILE A 330 9.62 -7.70 12.35
N LEU A 331 9.71 -6.99 11.22
CA LEU A 331 10.41 -7.47 10.02
C LEU A 331 11.88 -7.77 10.29
N GLU A 332 12.56 -6.95 11.09
CA GLU A 332 13.95 -7.19 11.46
C GLU A 332 14.11 -8.41 12.37
N CYS A 333 13.18 -8.64 13.31
CA CYS A 333 13.20 -9.83 14.16
C CYS A 333 13.07 -11.12 13.34
N LEU A 334 12.31 -11.09 12.25
CA LEU A 334 12.10 -12.22 11.33
C LEU A 334 13.21 -12.38 10.29
N ARG A 335 14.10 -11.39 10.14
CA ARG A 335 15.14 -11.42 9.13
C ARG A 335 16.19 -12.49 9.46
N GLU A 336 16.31 -13.47 8.56
CA GLU A 336 17.35 -14.52 8.63
C GLU A 336 18.64 -14.09 7.93
N GLU A 337 18.52 -13.45 6.76
CA GLU A 337 19.67 -13.04 5.96
C GLU A 337 20.19 -11.65 6.36
N ASN A 338 21.48 -11.59 6.74
CA ASN A 338 22.18 -10.35 7.11
C ASN A 338 21.41 -9.45 8.12
N PRO A 339 20.92 -9.98 9.25
CA PRO A 339 20.20 -9.17 10.23
C PRO A 339 21.12 -8.11 10.85
N LEU A 340 20.54 -6.94 11.12
CA LEU A 340 21.10 -5.86 11.93
C LEU A 340 21.09 -6.20 13.42
N LEU A 341 20.12 -6.99 13.88
CA LEU A 341 19.98 -7.38 15.29
C LEU A 341 20.45 -8.82 15.53
N ASP A 342 21.21 -9.03 16.61
CA ASP A 342 21.50 -10.37 17.10
C ASP A 342 20.28 -10.98 17.82
N GLU A 343 20.30 -12.30 18.05
CA GLU A 343 19.19 -13.02 18.66
C GLU A 343 18.82 -12.52 20.07
N VAL A 344 19.79 -12.03 20.85
CA VAL A 344 19.52 -11.48 22.19
C VAL A 344 18.76 -10.15 22.06
N GLN A 345 19.18 -9.29 21.14
CA GLN A 345 18.52 -8.03 20.83
C GLN A 345 17.12 -8.26 20.27
N LYS A 346 16.94 -9.23 19.35
CA LYS A 346 15.63 -9.62 18.83
C LYS A 346 14.69 -10.04 19.94
N MET A 347 15.11 -10.95 20.83
CA MET A 347 14.29 -11.38 21.97
C MET A 347 13.92 -10.22 22.91
N GLN A 348 14.85 -9.29 23.17
CA GLN A 348 14.57 -8.11 23.98
C GLN A 348 13.56 -7.19 23.30
N LEU A 349 13.70 -6.97 21.99
CA LEU A 349 12.82 -6.11 21.23
C LEU A 349 11.40 -6.68 21.15
N MET A 350 11.26 -7.99 20.94
CA MET A 350 9.97 -8.68 20.96
C MET A 350 9.20 -8.45 22.27
N ARG A 351 9.88 -8.51 23.43
CA ARG A 351 9.24 -8.23 24.74
C ARG A 351 8.74 -6.80 24.86
N ILE A 352 9.52 -5.84 24.36
CA ILE A 352 9.14 -4.42 24.40
C ILE A 352 7.95 -4.16 23.46
N MET A 353 7.96 -4.78 22.28
CA MET A 353 6.84 -4.70 21.34
C MET A 353 5.58 -5.37 21.90
N GLU A 354 5.70 -6.50 22.60
CA GLU A 354 4.58 -7.15 23.29
C GLU A 354 3.87 -6.18 24.25
N GLU A 355 4.62 -5.45 25.08
CA GLU A 355 4.04 -4.42 25.98
C GLU A 355 3.32 -3.31 25.19
N ALA A 356 3.90 -2.86 24.07
CA ALA A 356 3.28 -1.86 23.21
C ALA A 356 2.00 -2.35 22.52
N PHE A 357 1.99 -3.60 22.04
CA PHE A 357 0.78 -4.20 21.48
C PHE A 357 -0.30 -4.45 22.54
N GLY A 358 0.09 -4.71 23.79
CA GLY A 358 -0.82 -4.68 24.93
C GLY A 358 -1.59 -3.35 25.03
N ALA A 359 -0.88 -2.22 24.89
CA ALA A 359 -1.49 -0.89 24.88
C ALA A 359 -2.40 -0.65 23.66
N VAL A 360 -2.00 -1.11 22.47
CA VAL A 360 -2.83 -1.06 21.25
C VAL A 360 -4.14 -1.85 21.45
N ILE A 361 -4.06 -3.06 21.99
CA ILE A 361 -5.25 -3.88 22.29
C ILE A 361 -6.13 -3.18 23.33
N PHE A 362 -5.54 -2.60 24.37
CA PHE A 362 -6.28 -1.85 25.39
C PHE A 362 -7.05 -0.67 24.79
N TYR A 363 -6.43 0.11 23.90
CA TYR A 363 -7.08 1.20 23.18
C TYR A 363 -8.23 0.67 22.30
N LEU A 364 -7.99 -0.35 21.47
CA LEU A 364 -9.00 -0.89 20.55
C LEU A 364 -10.24 -1.44 21.27
N ARG A 365 -10.10 -1.95 22.49
CA ARG A 365 -11.25 -2.39 23.32
C ARG A 365 -12.19 -1.26 23.74
N GLN A 366 -11.71 -0.03 23.75
CA GLN A 366 -12.46 1.14 24.20
C GLN A 366 -13.13 1.90 23.06
N VAL A 367 -12.80 1.55 21.81
CA VAL A 367 -13.36 2.17 20.62
C VAL A 367 -14.88 2.00 20.57
N LYS A 368 -15.60 3.11 20.39
CA LYS A 368 -17.06 3.11 20.26
C LYS A 368 -17.48 2.98 18.81
N GLN A 369 -18.74 2.61 18.58
CA GLN A 369 -19.29 2.46 17.23
C GLN A 369 -19.29 3.75 16.41
N GLU A 370 -19.42 4.90 17.07
CA GLU A 370 -19.38 6.24 16.46
C GLU A 370 -18.00 6.61 15.92
N ASP A 371 -16.94 6.04 16.51
CA ASP A 371 -15.56 6.38 16.18
C ASP A 371 -14.98 5.52 15.05
N LEU A 372 -15.65 4.43 14.63
CA LEU A 372 -15.10 3.43 13.70
C LEU A 372 -14.67 3.96 12.32
N GLN A 373 -14.98 5.21 11.98
CA GLN A 373 -14.51 5.83 10.73
C GLN A 373 -13.17 6.57 10.91
N ASP A 374 -12.62 6.62 12.12
CA ASP A 374 -11.35 7.27 12.41
C ASP A 374 -10.18 6.50 11.74
N PRO A 375 -9.40 7.15 10.85
CA PRO A 375 -8.18 6.59 10.27
C PRO A 375 -7.19 6.02 11.27
N PHE A 376 -7.17 6.56 12.48
CA PHE A 376 -6.28 6.07 13.53
C PHE A 376 -6.63 4.65 13.97
N ILE A 377 -7.93 4.30 14.05
CA ILE A 377 -8.36 2.93 14.40
C ILE A 377 -7.93 1.95 13.31
N PHE A 378 -8.05 2.35 12.04
CA PHE A 378 -7.56 1.53 10.94
C PHE A 378 -6.05 1.27 11.05
N ALA A 379 -5.26 2.31 11.33
CA ALA A 379 -3.82 2.17 11.55
C ALA A 379 -3.51 1.23 12.74
N SER A 380 -4.24 1.35 13.86
CA SER A 380 -4.10 0.47 15.02
C SER A 380 -4.48 -0.98 14.73
N VAL A 381 -5.55 -1.23 13.96
CA VAL A 381 -5.94 -2.58 13.54
C VAL A 381 -4.93 -3.17 12.56
N ARG A 382 -4.40 -2.36 11.63
CA ARG A 382 -3.37 -2.79 10.68
C ARG A 382 -2.10 -3.25 11.38
N VAL A 383 -1.54 -2.42 12.28
CA VAL A 383 -0.30 -2.78 12.99
C VAL A 383 -0.50 -4.00 13.88
N LEU A 384 -1.68 -4.14 14.50
CA LEU A 384 -2.02 -5.34 15.26
C LEU A 384 -2.13 -6.57 14.35
N GLY A 385 -2.67 -6.42 13.15
CA GLY A 385 -2.69 -7.46 12.13
C GLY A 385 -1.28 -7.96 11.78
N ALA A 386 -0.32 -7.03 11.62
CA ALA A 386 1.09 -7.37 11.40
C ALA A 386 1.70 -8.13 12.59
N TRP A 387 1.37 -7.77 13.83
CA TRP A 387 1.79 -8.54 15.01
C TRP A 387 1.19 -9.94 15.03
N MET A 388 -0.13 -10.06 14.82
CA MET A 388 -0.84 -11.33 14.85
C MET A 388 -0.41 -12.29 13.72
N ALA A 389 0.14 -11.76 12.63
CA ALA A 389 0.70 -12.54 11.54
C ALA A 389 1.99 -13.28 11.96
N GLU A 390 2.78 -12.69 12.85
CA GLU A 390 4.15 -13.13 13.10
C GLU A 390 4.36 -13.67 14.53
N GLU A 391 3.62 -13.14 15.51
CA GLU A 391 3.70 -13.55 16.90
C GLU A 391 2.38 -14.20 17.34
N THR A 392 2.44 -15.52 17.57
CA THR A 392 1.27 -16.34 17.87
C THR A 392 1.21 -16.80 19.32
N SER A 393 2.23 -16.55 20.15
CA SER A 393 2.35 -17.04 21.52
C SER A 393 2.00 -16.02 22.58
N SER A 394 2.34 -14.74 22.36
CA SER A 394 2.08 -13.63 23.28
C SER A 394 0.66 -13.07 23.17
N LEU A 395 0.16 -12.44 24.25
CA LEU A 395 -1.13 -11.72 24.29
C LEU A 395 -2.37 -12.54 23.87
N LYS A 396 -2.30 -13.88 23.92
CA LYS A 396 -3.38 -14.78 23.43
C LYS A 396 -4.74 -14.48 24.03
N GLN A 397 -4.77 -14.29 25.36
CA GLN A 397 -6.01 -14.01 26.05
C GLN A 397 -6.58 -12.66 25.59
N GLU A 398 -5.70 -11.68 25.46
CA GLU A 398 -6.04 -10.32 25.14
C GLU A 398 -6.59 -10.21 23.70
N ILE A 399 -5.96 -10.91 22.77
CA ILE A 399 -6.41 -11.07 21.39
C ILE A 399 -7.76 -11.78 21.34
N CYS A 400 -7.93 -12.89 22.07
CA CYS A 400 -9.22 -13.61 22.11
C CYS A 400 -10.38 -12.71 22.56
N GLU A 401 -10.16 -11.89 23.58
CA GLU A 401 -11.14 -10.92 24.08
C GLU A 401 -11.42 -9.79 23.06
N LEU A 402 -10.45 -9.42 22.21
CA LEU A 402 -10.60 -8.38 21.18
C LEU A 402 -11.22 -8.92 19.86
N LEU A 403 -11.15 -10.21 19.58
CA LEU A 403 -11.65 -10.83 18.34
C LEU A 403 -13.09 -10.41 17.94
N PRO A 404 -14.08 -10.32 18.86
CA PRO A 404 -15.42 -9.84 18.50
C PRO A 404 -15.42 -8.44 17.89
N PHE A 405 -14.60 -7.54 18.42
CA PHE A 405 -14.41 -6.20 17.87
C PHE A 405 -13.77 -6.26 16.48
N LEU A 406 -12.68 -7.03 16.31
CA LEU A 406 -11.97 -7.12 15.02
C LEU A 406 -12.89 -7.65 13.91
N VAL A 407 -13.66 -8.70 14.17
CA VAL A 407 -14.62 -9.26 13.21
C VAL A 407 -15.74 -8.25 12.89
N HIS A 408 -16.25 -7.55 13.90
CA HIS A 408 -17.27 -6.51 13.70
C HIS A 408 -16.75 -5.33 12.86
N TYR A 409 -15.56 -4.83 13.19
CA TYR A 409 -14.91 -3.72 12.50
C TYR A 409 -14.61 -4.07 11.04
N ALA A 410 -13.97 -5.21 10.80
CA ALA A 410 -13.64 -5.68 9.47
C ALA A 410 -14.90 -5.91 8.62
N ARG A 411 -15.98 -6.46 9.21
CA ARG A 411 -17.28 -6.59 8.56
C ARG A 411 -17.88 -5.24 8.17
N LYS A 412 -17.82 -4.25 9.06
CA LYS A 412 -18.38 -2.92 8.80
C LYS A 412 -17.66 -2.26 7.62
N LEU A 413 -16.33 -2.19 7.67
CA LEU A 413 -15.53 -1.60 6.60
C LEU A 413 -15.69 -2.33 5.27
N PHE A 414 -15.72 -3.67 5.27
CA PHE A 414 -15.95 -4.44 4.05
C PHE A 414 -17.34 -4.19 3.44
N LYS A 415 -18.39 -4.10 4.26
CA LYS A 415 -19.75 -3.85 3.76
C LYS A 415 -19.98 -2.41 3.30
N GLU A 416 -19.40 -1.44 4.01
CA GLU A 416 -19.46 -0.03 3.61
C GLU A 416 -18.57 0.25 2.39
N GLY A 417 -17.47 -0.50 2.26
CA GLY A 417 -16.55 -0.46 1.13
C GLY A 417 -16.84 -1.45 0.01
N SER A 418 -17.98 -2.13 0.06
CA SER A 418 -18.52 -2.91 -1.06
C SER A 418 -19.65 -2.11 -1.71
N PRO A 419 -19.35 -1.18 -2.64
CA PRO A 419 -20.36 -0.74 -3.58
C PRO A 419 -20.71 -1.95 -4.44
N ALA A 420 -21.99 -2.20 -4.66
CA ALA A 420 -22.38 -3.00 -5.81
C ALA A 420 -21.67 -2.45 -7.06
N VAL A 421 -20.69 -3.20 -7.58
CA VAL A 421 -19.96 -2.94 -8.82
C VAL A 421 -19.23 -1.58 -8.87
N SER A 422 -18.03 -1.52 -8.28
CA SER A 422 -16.99 -0.62 -8.79
C SER A 422 -15.65 -1.34 -8.82
N LEU A 423 -15.11 -1.43 -10.04
CA LEU A 423 -13.85 -2.02 -10.49
C LEU A 423 -12.62 -1.51 -9.72
N PRO A 424 -11.44 -2.17 -9.87
CA PRO A 424 -10.30 -2.01 -8.98
C PRO A 424 -9.87 -0.56 -8.87
N GLN A 425 -9.75 -0.06 -7.64
CA GLN A 425 -8.96 1.13 -7.38
C GLN A 425 -7.53 0.79 -7.78
N ALA A 426 -7.15 1.25 -8.97
CA ALA A 426 -5.76 1.38 -9.32
C ALA A 426 -5.08 2.20 -8.22
N GLU A 427 -4.08 1.60 -7.58
CA GLU A 427 -2.96 2.37 -7.06
C GLU A 427 -2.56 3.36 -8.16
N LEU A 428 -2.44 4.64 -7.79
CA LEU A 428 -2.17 5.81 -8.65
C LEU A 428 -3.41 6.63 -9.05
N GLY A 429 -3.80 7.49 -8.11
CA GLY A 429 -4.02 8.90 -8.41
C GLY A 429 -5.36 9.28 -9.01
N SER A 430 -6.37 9.47 -8.15
CA SER A 430 -7.29 10.59 -8.36
C SER A 430 -7.90 11.10 -7.05
N THR A 431 -7.90 12.43 -6.99
CA THR A 431 -8.47 13.38 -6.03
C THR A 431 -9.91 13.08 -5.61
N GLU A 432 -10.06 12.54 -4.41
CA GLU A 432 -10.94 13.02 -3.31
C GLU A 432 -10.10 12.88 -2.02
N GLY A 433 -10.48 13.50 -0.88
CA GLY A 433 -9.68 13.43 0.37
C GLY A 433 -9.31 11.99 0.77
N PRO A 434 -8.37 11.75 1.72
CA PRO A 434 -7.91 10.40 2.01
C PRO A 434 -9.10 9.51 2.42
N ALA A 435 -9.62 8.75 1.46
CA ALA A 435 -10.64 7.77 1.70
C ALA A 435 -9.99 6.72 2.59
N LEU A 436 -10.62 6.44 3.74
CA LEU A 436 -10.15 5.40 4.65
C LEU A 436 -9.93 4.12 3.85
N PRO A 437 -8.77 3.44 3.95
CA PRO A 437 -8.62 2.14 3.32
C PRO A 437 -9.70 1.20 3.87
N GLN A 438 -10.57 0.69 3.01
CA GLN A 438 -11.78 -0.04 3.43
C GLN A 438 -11.52 -1.53 3.68
N ASP A 439 -10.31 -2.00 3.35
CA ASP A 439 -9.93 -3.41 3.42
C ASP A 439 -9.08 -3.72 4.65
N ALA A 440 -9.72 -3.66 5.82
CA ALA A 440 -9.10 -4.12 7.06
C ALA A 440 -8.94 -5.66 7.10
N LEU A 441 -9.77 -6.39 6.35
CA LEU A 441 -9.73 -7.85 6.32
C LEU A 441 -8.37 -8.34 5.82
N ARG A 442 -7.85 -7.78 4.73
CA ARG A 442 -6.54 -8.15 4.17
C ARG A 442 -5.42 -8.19 5.22
N PHE A 443 -5.39 -7.23 6.13
CA PHE A 443 -4.36 -7.15 7.18
C PHE A 443 -4.59 -8.11 8.36
N LEU A 444 -5.83 -8.59 8.54
CA LEU A 444 -6.18 -9.55 9.60
C LEU A 444 -6.09 -11.01 9.15
N LEU A 445 -6.09 -11.29 7.84
CA LEU A 445 -6.10 -12.65 7.30
C LEU A 445 -4.96 -13.53 7.83
N PRO A 446 -3.69 -13.11 7.85
CA PRO A 446 -2.61 -13.98 8.33
C PRO A 446 -2.82 -14.37 9.80
N GLY A 447 -3.15 -13.39 10.66
CA GLY A 447 -3.49 -13.66 12.05
C GLY A 447 -4.71 -14.59 12.21
N PHE A 448 -5.76 -14.41 11.41
CA PHE A 448 -6.91 -15.33 11.42
C PHE A 448 -6.55 -16.74 10.93
N CYS A 449 -5.57 -16.89 10.03
CA CYS A 449 -5.06 -18.19 9.62
C CYS A 449 -4.48 -18.94 10.82
N HIS A 450 -3.58 -18.33 11.58
CA HIS A 450 -3.03 -18.94 12.80
C HIS A 450 -4.12 -19.22 13.85
N LEU A 451 -4.98 -18.25 14.12
CA LEU A 451 -6.02 -18.35 15.14
C LEU A 451 -7.09 -19.41 14.83
N THR A 452 -7.34 -19.73 13.56
CA THR A 452 -8.29 -20.81 13.22
C THR A 452 -7.73 -22.20 13.45
N ALA A 453 -6.40 -22.38 13.53
CA ALA A 453 -5.80 -23.66 13.91
C ALA A 453 -6.01 -23.98 15.41
N GLU A 454 -6.15 -22.95 16.26
CA GLU A 454 -6.28 -23.11 17.72
C GLU A 454 -7.74 -23.17 18.22
N ASP A 455 -8.02 -24.03 19.21
CA ASP A 455 -9.39 -24.33 19.67
C ASP A 455 -10.18 -23.12 20.17
N ARG A 456 -9.62 -22.36 21.13
CA ARG A 456 -10.31 -21.23 21.77
C ARG A 456 -10.58 -20.08 20.78
N PRO A 457 -9.57 -19.51 20.10
CA PRO A 457 -9.82 -18.40 19.17
C PRO A 457 -10.66 -18.83 17.96
N ARG A 458 -10.53 -20.07 17.44
CA ARG A 458 -11.44 -20.60 16.41
C ARG A 458 -12.89 -20.57 16.88
N ALA A 459 -13.19 -21.04 18.09
CA ALA A 459 -14.55 -21.03 18.62
C ALA A 459 -15.12 -19.60 18.68
N ILE A 460 -14.30 -18.61 19.06
CA ILE A 460 -14.70 -17.20 19.06
C ILE A 460 -14.97 -16.73 17.63
N LEU A 461 -14.04 -16.90 16.69
CA LEU A 461 -14.22 -16.51 15.28
C LEU A 461 -15.50 -17.10 14.66
N VAL A 462 -15.76 -18.39 14.90
CA VAL A 462 -16.99 -19.06 14.45
C VAL A 462 -18.22 -18.42 15.09
N SER A 463 -18.23 -18.21 16.41
CA SER A 463 -19.35 -17.58 17.13
C SER A 463 -19.66 -16.16 16.66
N GLN A 464 -18.64 -15.43 16.18
CA GLN A 464 -18.78 -14.07 15.66
C GLN A 464 -19.16 -14.02 14.18
N GLY A 465 -19.36 -15.18 13.53
CA GLY A 465 -19.73 -15.28 12.12
C GLY A 465 -18.59 -14.93 11.16
N ALA A 466 -17.34 -15.18 11.56
CA ALA A 466 -16.18 -14.99 10.67
C ALA A 466 -16.23 -15.89 9.42
N PRO A 467 -16.64 -17.19 9.47
CA PRO A 467 -16.68 -18.03 8.26
C PRO A 467 -17.53 -17.45 7.12
N ALA A 468 -18.72 -16.93 7.43
CA ALA A 468 -19.60 -16.27 6.47
C ALA A 468 -18.95 -15.01 5.88
N LEU A 469 -18.39 -14.15 6.74
CA LEU A 469 -17.68 -12.92 6.32
C LEU A 469 -16.50 -13.24 5.39
N LEU A 470 -15.66 -14.20 5.77
CA LEU A 470 -14.47 -14.58 5.00
C LEU A 470 -14.85 -15.23 3.67
N CYS A 471 -15.99 -15.91 3.59
CA CYS A 471 -16.49 -16.45 2.34
C CYS A 471 -17.01 -15.34 1.42
N GLU A 472 -17.78 -14.39 1.94
CA GLU A 472 -18.21 -13.21 1.17
C GLU A 472 -16.97 -12.47 0.62
N TYR A 473 -15.95 -12.31 1.45
CA TYR A 473 -14.68 -11.69 1.06
C TYR A 473 -13.92 -12.52 0.01
N PHE A 474 -13.84 -13.84 0.16
CA PHE A 474 -13.25 -14.74 -0.84
C PHE A 474 -13.92 -14.60 -2.21
N LEU A 475 -15.26 -14.57 -2.24
CA LEU A 475 -16.02 -14.41 -3.48
C LEU A 475 -15.72 -13.06 -4.14
N HIS A 476 -15.67 -11.98 -3.36
CA HIS A 476 -15.31 -10.65 -3.86
C HIS A 476 -13.89 -10.62 -4.44
N GLN A 477 -12.89 -11.14 -3.70
CA GLN A 477 -11.51 -11.17 -4.18
C GLN A 477 -11.34 -12.07 -5.42
N TRP A 478 -12.11 -13.15 -5.52
CA TRP A 478 -12.15 -13.99 -6.71
C TRP A 478 -12.71 -13.24 -7.93
N GLU A 479 -13.77 -12.44 -7.75
CA GLU A 479 -14.33 -11.60 -8.83
C GLU A 479 -13.33 -10.52 -9.29
N VAL A 480 -12.60 -9.91 -8.36
CA VAL A 480 -11.53 -8.95 -8.66
C VAL A 480 -10.44 -9.62 -9.49
N LEU A 481 -9.88 -10.74 -9.02
CA LEU A 481 -8.83 -11.48 -9.74
C LEU A 481 -9.30 -11.93 -11.13
N SER A 482 -10.55 -12.42 -11.24
CA SER A 482 -11.11 -12.89 -12.50
C SER A 482 -11.37 -11.77 -13.52
N SER A 483 -11.43 -10.51 -13.06
CA SER A 483 -11.68 -9.34 -13.88
C SER A 483 -10.40 -8.63 -14.32
N GLU A 484 -9.25 -8.95 -13.72
CA GLU A 484 -7.97 -8.33 -14.06
C GLU A 484 -7.46 -8.82 -15.43
N PRO A 485 -6.98 -7.92 -16.31
CA PRO A 485 -6.37 -8.33 -17.57
C PRO A 485 -5.09 -9.11 -17.29
N MET A 486 -5.00 -10.32 -17.88
CA MET A 486 -3.90 -11.28 -17.83
C MET A 486 -2.53 -10.63 -18.10
N ALA A 487 -1.92 -10.05 -17.08
CA ALA A 487 -0.59 -9.44 -17.14
C ALA A 487 0.31 -10.18 -16.16
N ALA A 488 1.43 -10.71 -16.68
CA ALA A 488 2.46 -11.32 -15.86
C ALA A 488 3.17 -10.22 -15.06
N GLY A 489 2.83 -10.11 -13.77
CA GLY A 489 3.46 -9.24 -12.78
C GLY A 489 3.72 -9.97 -11.47
N PRO A 490 4.34 -9.32 -10.46
CA PRO A 490 4.43 -9.88 -9.10
C PRO A 490 3.05 -10.20 -8.53
N LEU A 491 2.99 -11.14 -7.57
CA LEU A 491 1.77 -11.58 -6.89
C LEU A 491 0.90 -10.37 -6.50
N THR A 492 -0.35 -10.35 -6.95
CA THR A 492 -1.27 -9.28 -6.57
C THR A 492 -1.68 -9.46 -5.11
N SER A 493 -1.94 -8.37 -4.40
CA SER A 493 -2.41 -8.45 -3.00
C SER A 493 -3.74 -9.24 -2.87
N THR A 494 -4.52 -9.29 -3.96
CA THR A 494 -5.71 -10.12 -4.15
C THR A 494 -5.38 -11.61 -4.12
N GLU A 495 -4.39 -12.06 -4.89
CA GLU A 495 -3.98 -13.46 -4.92
C GLU A 495 -3.47 -13.94 -3.55
N MET A 496 -2.62 -13.14 -2.89
CA MET A 496 -2.13 -13.44 -1.54
C MET A 496 -3.30 -13.60 -0.55
N SER A 497 -4.30 -12.72 -0.62
CA SER A 497 -5.50 -12.81 0.21
C SER A 497 -6.27 -14.11 -0.03
N LEU A 498 -6.44 -14.53 -1.29
CA LEU A 498 -7.11 -15.79 -1.64
C LEU A 498 -6.34 -17.02 -1.16
N GLN A 499 -5.01 -17.00 -1.24
CA GLN A 499 -4.17 -18.08 -0.70
C GLN A 499 -4.33 -18.20 0.83
N THR A 500 -4.22 -17.08 1.57
CA THR A 500 -4.40 -17.10 3.04
C THR A 500 -5.82 -17.52 3.43
N LEU A 501 -6.85 -17.09 2.70
CA LEU A 501 -8.22 -17.54 2.91
C LEU A 501 -8.36 -19.05 2.71
N CYS A 502 -7.70 -19.63 1.69
CA CYS A 502 -7.69 -21.08 1.52
C CYS A 502 -7.11 -21.78 2.75
N GLY A 503 -6.02 -21.27 3.31
CA GLY A 503 -5.44 -21.74 4.56
C GLY A 503 -6.42 -21.68 5.74
N ILE A 504 -7.11 -20.55 5.92
CA ILE A 504 -8.15 -20.40 6.96
C ILE A 504 -9.25 -21.46 6.79
N PHE A 505 -9.77 -21.65 5.58
CA PHE A 505 -10.82 -22.62 5.33
C PHE A 505 -10.32 -24.07 5.47
N LEU A 506 -9.07 -24.37 5.11
CA LEU A 506 -8.45 -25.67 5.37
C LEU A 506 -8.40 -25.97 6.87
N ASN A 507 -8.00 -25.00 7.70
CA ASN A 507 -8.03 -25.15 9.16
C ASN A 507 -9.43 -25.49 9.66
N LEU A 508 -10.47 -24.78 9.20
CA LEU A 508 -11.86 -25.05 9.58
C LEU A 508 -12.34 -26.43 9.10
N VAL A 509 -11.96 -26.85 7.91
CA VAL A 509 -12.30 -28.17 7.35
C VAL A 509 -11.69 -29.30 8.17
N VAL A 510 -10.45 -29.14 8.63
CA VAL A 510 -9.76 -30.14 9.46
C VAL A 510 -10.27 -30.14 10.90
N THR A 511 -10.43 -28.95 11.49
CA THR A 511 -10.66 -28.81 12.94
C THR A 511 -12.14 -28.69 13.34
N ALA A 512 -13.03 -28.35 12.41
CA ALA A 512 -14.46 -28.14 12.66
C ALA A 512 -15.36 -28.75 11.56
N PRO A 513 -15.25 -30.05 11.26
CA PRO A 513 -15.99 -30.67 10.15
C PRO A 513 -17.51 -30.62 10.32
N ASP A 514 -18.03 -30.61 11.54
CA ASP A 514 -19.48 -30.50 11.79
C ASP A 514 -20.04 -29.12 11.42
N LEU A 515 -19.26 -28.05 11.66
CA LEU A 515 -19.61 -26.71 11.18
C LEU A 515 -19.70 -26.70 9.65
N VAL A 516 -18.70 -27.28 8.99
CA VAL A 516 -18.64 -27.35 7.52
C VAL A 516 -19.86 -28.08 6.95
N ARG A 517 -20.32 -29.17 7.58
CA ARG A 517 -21.51 -29.91 7.12
C ARG A 517 -22.81 -29.12 7.25
N GLN A 518 -22.90 -28.23 8.24
CA GLN A 518 -24.15 -27.56 8.60
C GLN A 518 -24.29 -26.18 7.95
N ASP A 519 -23.19 -25.45 7.83
CA ASP A 519 -23.20 -24.08 7.32
C ASP A 519 -23.15 -24.05 5.78
N LYS A 520 -24.17 -23.44 5.18
CA LYS A 520 -24.33 -23.33 3.72
C LYS A 520 -23.21 -22.53 3.06
N THR A 521 -22.52 -21.68 3.81
CA THR A 521 -21.38 -20.89 3.34
C THR A 521 -20.32 -21.77 2.66
N PHE A 522 -20.01 -22.94 3.24
CA PHE A 522 -19.02 -23.86 2.67
C PHE A 522 -19.49 -24.52 1.38
N SER A 523 -20.81 -24.64 1.17
CA SER A 523 -21.36 -25.09 -0.12
C SER A 523 -21.20 -24.04 -1.21
N SER A 524 -21.39 -22.75 -0.88
CA SER A 524 -21.14 -21.63 -1.79
C SER A 524 -19.66 -21.51 -2.14
N LEU A 525 -18.78 -21.63 -1.13
CA LEU A 525 -17.34 -21.66 -1.33
C LEU A 525 -16.94 -22.82 -2.26
N LEU A 526 -17.43 -24.04 -1.99
CA LEU A 526 -17.17 -25.20 -2.83
C LEU A 526 -17.58 -24.96 -4.29
N ASP A 527 -18.77 -24.40 -4.54
CA ASP A 527 -19.24 -24.11 -5.90
C ASP A 527 -18.28 -23.19 -6.69
N VAL A 528 -17.69 -22.20 -6.02
CA VAL A 528 -16.69 -21.33 -6.64
C VAL A 528 -15.36 -22.05 -6.84
N LEU A 529 -14.88 -22.84 -5.87
CA LEU A 529 -13.65 -23.62 -6.01
C LEU A 529 -13.71 -24.61 -7.17
N LEU A 530 -14.88 -25.24 -7.39
CA LEU A 530 -15.09 -26.15 -8.52
C LEU A 530 -14.96 -25.45 -9.87
N LYS A 531 -15.31 -24.16 -9.94
CA LYS A 531 -15.25 -23.35 -11.17
C LYS A 531 -13.90 -22.65 -11.35
N SER A 532 -13.20 -22.33 -10.28
CA SER A 532 -11.96 -21.56 -10.31
C SER A 532 -10.74 -22.39 -10.75
N LEU A 533 -10.58 -23.62 -10.26
CA LEU A 533 -9.39 -24.43 -10.56
C LEU A 533 -9.15 -24.66 -12.06
N PRO A 534 -10.17 -24.99 -12.88
CA PRO A 534 -9.97 -25.15 -14.33
C PRO A 534 -9.51 -23.88 -15.04
N LEU A 535 -9.80 -22.70 -14.48
CA LEU A 535 -9.39 -21.40 -15.00
C LEU A 535 -7.98 -21.02 -14.53
N LEU A 536 -7.61 -21.39 -13.30
CA LEU A 536 -6.31 -21.09 -12.70
C LEU A 536 -5.19 -21.97 -13.24
N LEU A 537 -5.41 -23.29 -13.31
CA LEU A 537 -4.34 -24.24 -13.60
C LEU A 537 -3.60 -24.01 -14.94
N PRO A 538 -4.25 -23.57 -16.04
CA PRO A 538 -3.55 -23.22 -17.27
C PRO A 538 -2.60 -22.02 -17.15
N GLN A 539 -2.72 -21.24 -16.08
CA GLN A 539 -1.96 -20.01 -15.84
C GLN A 539 -0.81 -20.31 -14.87
N GLU A 540 0.38 -20.59 -15.39
CA GLU A 540 1.52 -21.08 -14.59
C GLU A 540 1.91 -20.14 -13.43
N HIS A 541 1.66 -18.84 -13.57
CA HIS A 541 1.95 -17.84 -12.52
C HIS A 541 1.01 -17.93 -11.30
N HIS A 542 -0.12 -18.63 -11.41
CA HIS A 542 -1.08 -18.84 -10.31
C HIS A 542 -0.98 -20.25 -9.69
N LEU A 543 0.14 -20.95 -9.89
CA LEU A 543 0.27 -22.36 -9.48
C LEU A 543 0.06 -22.55 -7.96
N VAL A 544 0.55 -21.62 -7.13
CA VAL A 544 0.37 -21.67 -5.67
C VAL A 544 -1.10 -21.54 -5.28
N LEU A 545 -1.84 -20.60 -5.90
CA LEU A 545 -3.28 -20.48 -5.68
C LEU A 545 -4.03 -21.71 -6.21
N ALA A 546 -3.64 -22.25 -7.36
CA ALA A 546 -4.22 -23.47 -7.91
C ALA A 546 -4.05 -24.67 -6.96
N ALA A 547 -2.88 -24.83 -6.34
CA ALA A 547 -2.63 -25.86 -5.32
C ALA A 547 -3.56 -25.68 -4.10
N ASN A 548 -3.67 -24.46 -3.59
CA ASN A 548 -4.56 -24.12 -2.48
C ASN A 548 -6.03 -24.46 -2.79
N VAL A 549 -6.54 -24.03 -3.96
CA VAL A 549 -7.91 -24.28 -4.42
C VAL A 549 -8.16 -25.79 -4.63
N ALA A 550 -7.22 -26.51 -5.25
CA ALA A 550 -7.34 -27.94 -5.49
C ALA A 550 -7.45 -28.72 -4.17
N THR A 551 -6.55 -28.44 -3.22
CA THR A 551 -6.50 -29.14 -1.94
C THR A 551 -7.71 -28.80 -1.07
N LEU A 552 -8.09 -27.53 -0.97
CA LEU A 552 -9.29 -27.12 -0.24
C LEU A 552 -10.57 -27.71 -0.86
N GLY A 553 -10.70 -27.67 -2.19
CA GLY A 553 -11.86 -28.22 -2.90
C GLY A 553 -12.01 -29.73 -2.67
N LEU A 554 -10.92 -30.50 -2.73
CA LEU A 554 -10.94 -31.94 -2.40
C LEU A 554 -11.33 -32.18 -0.93
N MET A 555 -10.75 -31.42 0.00
CA MET A 555 -11.02 -31.56 1.43
C MET A 555 -12.48 -31.23 1.77
N LEU A 556 -13.05 -30.18 1.15
CA LEU A 556 -14.47 -29.86 1.25
C LEU A 556 -15.34 -30.95 0.63
N ALA A 557 -14.97 -31.49 -0.53
CA ALA A 557 -15.73 -32.54 -1.20
C ALA A 557 -15.88 -33.80 -0.33
N ARG A 558 -14.88 -34.15 0.47
CA ARG A 558 -14.95 -35.27 1.44
C ARG A 558 -15.99 -35.08 2.53
N ILE A 559 -16.24 -33.83 2.94
CA ILE A 559 -17.20 -33.50 3.99
C ILE A 559 -18.60 -33.27 3.40
N LEU A 560 -18.69 -32.58 2.27
CA LEU A 560 -19.91 -32.13 1.63
C LEU A 560 -20.43 -33.11 0.56
N THR A 561 -20.25 -34.42 0.76
CA THR A 561 -20.60 -35.45 -0.24
C THR A 561 -22.05 -35.40 -0.72
N GLY A 562 -22.98 -34.95 0.14
CA GLY A 562 -24.40 -34.75 -0.19
C GLY A 562 -24.70 -33.50 -1.03
N SER A 563 -23.71 -32.66 -1.32
CA SER A 563 -23.89 -31.45 -2.14
C SER A 563 -24.25 -31.81 -3.58
N ALA A 564 -25.30 -31.18 -4.11
CA ALA A 564 -25.72 -31.34 -5.50
C ALA A 564 -24.62 -30.95 -6.50
N ALA A 565 -23.73 -30.03 -6.13
CA ALA A 565 -22.61 -29.60 -6.96
C ALA A 565 -21.64 -30.76 -7.28
N LEU A 566 -21.52 -31.76 -6.39
CA LEU A 566 -20.59 -32.89 -6.52
C LEU A 566 -21.21 -34.13 -7.18
N GLN A 567 -22.50 -34.11 -7.49
CA GLN A 567 -23.23 -35.25 -8.07
C GLN A 567 -23.00 -35.37 -9.60
N GLY A 568 -21.73 -35.39 -10.02
CA GLY A 568 -21.33 -35.60 -11.42
C GLY A 568 -21.67 -34.44 -12.36
N THR A 569 -21.81 -33.23 -11.82
CA THR A 569 -21.99 -32.00 -12.60
C THR A 569 -20.79 -31.74 -13.51
N GLN A 570 -20.96 -30.91 -14.54
CA GLN A 570 -19.87 -30.54 -15.43
C GLN A 570 -18.71 -29.86 -14.66
N SER A 571 -19.03 -28.89 -13.78
CA SER A 571 -18.03 -28.21 -12.97
C SER A 571 -17.28 -29.15 -12.03
N ALA A 572 -17.95 -30.14 -11.43
CA ALA A 572 -17.25 -31.17 -10.64
C ALA A 572 -16.29 -32.00 -11.50
N LYS A 573 -16.73 -32.46 -12.68
CA LYS A 573 -15.85 -33.23 -13.57
C LYS A 573 -14.65 -32.42 -14.05
N GLU A 574 -14.84 -31.15 -14.40
CA GLU A 574 -13.77 -30.24 -14.80
C GLU A 574 -12.80 -29.97 -13.67
N PHE A 575 -13.31 -29.71 -12.45
CA PHE A 575 -12.49 -29.55 -11.26
C PHE A 575 -11.63 -30.78 -10.99
N PHE A 576 -12.24 -31.96 -10.85
CA PHE A 576 -11.49 -33.19 -10.56
C PHE A 576 -10.52 -33.54 -11.71
N GLY A 577 -10.89 -33.26 -12.96
CA GLY A 577 -9.99 -33.40 -14.10
C GLY A 577 -8.79 -32.43 -14.05
N ALA A 578 -9.00 -31.19 -13.61
CA ALA A 578 -7.92 -30.24 -13.37
C ALA A 578 -7.04 -30.68 -12.18
N THR A 579 -7.64 -31.14 -11.08
CA THR A 579 -6.90 -31.66 -9.91
C THR A 579 -6.05 -32.88 -10.27
N LEU A 580 -6.58 -33.82 -11.05
CA LEU A 580 -5.82 -34.98 -11.52
C LEU A 580 -4.61 -34.57 -12.37
N ARG A 581 -4.77 -33.58 -13.25
CA ARG A 581 -3.65 -33.03 -14.03
C ARG A 581 -2.64 -32.35 -13.12
N PHE A 582 -3.09 -31.50 -12.20
CA PHE A 582 -2.24 -30.82 -11.24
C PHE A 582 -1.38 -31.81 -10.43
N LEU A 583 -1.99 -32.89 -9.92
CA LEU A 583 -1.29 -33.88 -9.11
C LEU A 583 -0.32 -34.73 -9.95
N LEU A 584 -0.72 -35.12 -11.16
CA LEU A 584 0.10 -35.96 -12.05
C LEU A 584 1.33 -35.23 -12.58
N GLN A 585 1.18 -33.95 -12.94
CA GLN A 585 2.23 -33.18 -13.63
C GLN A 585 3.35 -32.68 -12.72
N ALA A 586 3.20 -32.79 -11.40
CA ALA A 586 4.19 -32.31 -10.43
C ALA A 586 5.56 -33.01 -10.53
N HIS A 587 5.58 -34.27 -10.97
CA HIS A 587 6.79 -35.09 -11.03
C HIS A 587 7.06 -35.63 -12.44
N THR A 588 8.34 -35.72 -12.80
CA THR A 588 8.82 -36.30 -14.06
C THR A 588 10.09 -37.11 -13.83
N ALA A 589 10.40 -38.03 -14.75
CA ALA A 589 11.69 -38.72 -14.78
C ALA A 589 12.78 -37.80 -15.35
N GLN A 590 13.89 -37.61 -14.63
CA GLN A 590 15.07 -36.86 -15.08
C GLN A 590 16.33 -37.70 -14.90
N ALA A 591 17.39 -37.42 -15.67
CA ALA A 591 18.67 -38.11 -15.51
C ALA A 591 19.31 -37.76 -14.15
N ASP A 592 19.72 -38.79 -13.42
CA ASP A 592 20.36 -38.63 -12.12
C ASP A 592 21.84 -38.22 -12.29
N PRO A 593 22.32 -37.11 -11.70
CA PRO A 593 23.72 -36.69 -11.81
C PRO A 593 24.67 -37.69 -11.14
N GLY A 594 25.13 -38.69 -11.88
CA GLY A 594 26.08 -39.71 -11.40
C GLY A 594 25.64 -41.16 -11.61
N SER A 595 24.49 -41.40 -12.24
CA SER A 595 24.00 -42.74 -12.60
C SER A 595 23.45 -42.75 -14.02
N ASP A 596 23.51 -43.90 -14.70
CA ASP A 596 22.84 -44.12 -16.00
C ASP A 596 21.32 -44.32 -15.85
N SER A 597 20.79 -44.31 -14.62
CA SER A 597 19.37 -44.45 -14.31
C SER A 597 18.63 -43.10 -14.25
N LEU A 598 17.34 -43.10 -14.59
CA LEU A 598 16.48 -41.94 -14.34
C LEU A 598 16.02 -41.91 -12.87
N ALA A 599 15.91 -40.72 -12.30
CA ALA A 599 15.37 -40.44 -10.98
C ALA A 599 14.06 -39.64 -11.08
N VAL A 600 13.20 -39.76 -10.07
CA VAL A 600 12.05 -38.86 -9.91
C VAL A 600 12.54 -37.46 -9.55
N ALA A 601 12.03 -36.45 -10.24
CA ALA A 601 12.31 -35.05 -9.93
C ALA A 601 11.06 -34.20 -10.11
N VAL A 602 11.04 -33.05 -9.44
CA VAL A 602 10.00 -32.04 -9.63
C VAL A 602 10.08 -31.48 -11.06
N SER A 603 8.90 -31.46 -11.71
CA SER A 603 8.73 -30.98 -13.08
C SER A 603 9.16 -29.53 -13.23
N PRO A 604 9.74 -29.12 -14.39
CA PRO A 604 10.21 -27.75 -14.60
C PRO A 604 9.16 -26.67 -14.32
N ALA A 605 7.88 -26.91 -14.69
CA ALA A 605 6.77 -25.99 -14.44
C ALA A 605 6.44 -25.80 -12.95
N TYR A 606 6.79 -26.75 -12.09
CA TYR A 606 6.50 -26.74 -10.66
C TYR A 606 7.69 -26.28 -9.83
N ARG A 607 8.90 -26.37 -10.39
CA ARG A 607 10.16 -26.19 -9.65
C ARG A 607 10.26 -24.87 -8.90
N SER A 608 9.78 -23.78 -9.50
CA SER A 608 9.88 -22.44 -8.89
C SER A 608 8.93 -22.22 -7.71
N ALA A 609 7.84 -22.99 -7.62
CA ALA A 609 6.82 -22.85 -6.59
C ALA A 609 6.73 -24.10 -5.69
N TRP A 610 7.63 -25.08 -5.86
CA TRP A 610 7.51 -26.39 -5.20
C TRP A 610 7.57 -26.29 -3.69
N ASP A 611 8.48 -25.48 -3.17
CA ASP A 611 8.66 -25.28 -1.73
C ASP A 611 7.37 -24.76 -1.08
N ASP A 612 6.61 -23.93 -1.79
CA ASP A 612 5.32 -23.37 -1.34
C ASP A 612 4.13 -24.33 -1.47
N ILE A 613 4.21 -25.33 -2.37
CA ILE A 613 3.05 -26.21 -2.69
C ILE A 613 3.22 -27.67 -2.29
N GLN A 614 4.42 -28.13 -1.90
CA GLN A 614 4.69 -29.55 -1.65
C GLN A 614 3.74 -30.16 -0.60
N GLU A 615 3.54 -29.47 0.52
CA GLU A 615 2.64 -29.93 1.59
C GLU A 615 1.19 -29.99 1.11
N LEU A 616 0.76 -28.98 0.35
CA LEU A 616 -0.56 -28.94 -0.27
C LEU A 616 -0.74 -30.07 -1.28
N TRP A 617 0.30 -30.43 -2.04
CA TRP A 617 0.28 -31.53 -3.00
C TRP A 617 0.09 -32.87 -2.29
N PHE A 618 0.85 -33.14 -1.22
CA PHE A 618 0.70 -34.36 -0.43
C PHE A 618 -0.68 -34.48 0.22
N LEU A 619 -1.16 -33.39 0.82
CA LEU A 619 -2.52 -33.33 1.37
C LEU A 619 -3.58 -33.53 0.27
N GLY A 620 -3.34 -32.97 -0.93
CA GLY A 620 -4.18 -33.14 -2.11
C GLY A 620 -4.25 -34.60 -2.58
N MET A 621 -3.11 -35.31 -2.64
CA MET A 621 -3.06 -36.74 -2.95
C MET A 621 -3.87 -37.57 -1.94
N GLN A 622 -3.69 -37.30 -0.65
CA GLN A 622 -4.45 -37.96 0.41
C GLN A 622 -5.95 -37.66 0.32
N ALA A 623 -6.32 -36.41 0.05
CA ALA A 623 -7.70 -35.99 -0.10
C ALA A 623 -8.36 -36.62 -1.33
N LEU A 624 -7.65 -36.71 -2.46
CA LEU A 624 -8.11 -37.40 -3.67
C LEU A 624 -8.39 -38.89 -3.39
N ALA A 625 -7.46 -39.58 -2.72
CA ALA A 625 -7.66 -40.97 -2.29
C ALA A 625 -8.93 -41.13 -1.43
N GLY A 626 -9.18 -40.17 -0.54
CA GLY A 626 -10.39 -40.12 0.28
C GLY A 626 -11.69 -39.83 -0.51
N CYS A 627 -11.61 -39.11 -1.63
CA CYS A 627 -12.76 -38.80 -2.50
C CYS A 627 -13.20 -39.97 -3.37
N ILE A 628 -12.25 -40.80 -3.83
CA ILE A 628 -12.52 -41.93 -4.74
C ILE A 628 -13.68 -42.84 -4.29
N PRO A 629 -13.74 -43.35 -3.03
CA PRO A 629 -14.85 -44.20 -2.60
C PRO A 629 -16.17 -43.44 -2.40
N LEU A 630 -16.13 -42.10 -2.32
CA LEU A 630 -17.31 -41.26 -2.05
C LEU A 630 -18.08 -40.92 -3.32
N PHE A 631 -17.43 -40.94 -4.49
CA PHE A 631 -18.01 -40.51 -5.76
C PHE A 631 -17.93 -41.64 -6.81
N PRO A 632 -19.03 -42.36 -7.11
CA PRO A 632 -19.01 -43.49 -8.04
C PRO A 632 -18.54 -43.16 -9.46
N TRP A 633 -18.70 -41.91 -9.89
CA TRP A 633 -18.28 -41.44 -11.22
C TRP A 633 -16.79 -41.10 -11.30
N LEU A 634 -16.11 -40.89 -10.16
CA LEU A 634 -14.74 -40.41 -10.11
C LEU A 634 -13.72 -41.44 -10.64
N PRO A 635 -13.78 -42.75 -10.31
CA PRO A 635 -12.87 -43.72 -10.91
C PRO A 635 -12.89 -43.73 -12.44
N SER A 636 -14.07 -43.57 -13.05
CA SER A 636 -14.19 -43.44 -14.50
C SER A 636 -13.53 -42.17 -15.05
N ALA A 637 -13.62 -41.06 -14.30
CA ALA A 637 -12.92 -39.82 -14.68
C ALA A 637 -11.38 -39.97 -14.59
N VAL A 638 -10.87 -40.71 -13.59
CA VAL A 638 -9.44 -41.03 -13.49
C VAL A 638 -8.94 -41.81 -14.70
N LEU A 639 -9.71 -42.80 -15.15
CA LEU A 639 -9.41 -43.56 -16.37
C LEU A 639 -9.43 -42.66 -17.62
N GLN A 640 -10.43 -41.80 -17.76
CA GLN A 640 -10.52 -40.87 -18.89
C GLN A 640 -9.36 -39.85 -18.91
N ALA A 641 -8.88 -39.44 -17.74
CA ALA A 641 -7.73 -38.55 -17.60
C ALA A 641 -6.38 -39.23 -17.87
N ARG A 642 -6.36 -40.56 -18.10
CA ARG A 642 -5.16 -41.37 -18.30
C ARG A 642 -4.13 -41.24 -17.17
N TRP A 643 -4.63 -41.02 -15.96
CA TRP A 643 -3.79 -40.75 -14.79
C TRP A 643 -2.98 -41.99 -14.38
N LEU A 644 -3.58 -43.18 -14.49
CA LEU A 644 -2.92 -44.45 -14.19
C LEU A 644 -1.79 -44.75 -15.19
N GLU A 645 -2.00 -44.46 -16.47
CA GLU A 645 -1.00 -44.63 -17.51
C GLU A 645 0.15 -43.63 -17.36
N GLY A 646 -0.14 -42.38 -17.00
CA GLY A 646 0.90 -41.39 -16.71
C GLY A 646 1.77 -41.79 -15.50
N LEU A 647 1.13 -42.25 -14.42
CA LEU A 647 1.85 -42.74 -13.24
C LEU A 647 2.64 -44.02 -13.55
N SER A 648 2.07 -44.92 -14.35
CA SER A 648 2.75 -46.11 -14.88
C SER A 648 4.03 -45.74 -15.64
N GLU A 649 3.94 -44.78 -16.55
CA GLU A 649 5.06 -44.32 -17.36
C GLU A 649 6.17 -43.75 -16.47
N LEU A 650 5.83 -42.97 -15.44
CA LEU A 650 6.77 -42.48 -14.45
C LEU A 650 7.46 -43.62 -13.69
N LEU A 651 6.68 -44.49 -13.03
CA LEU A 651 7.20 -45.59 -12.20
C LEU A 651 7.96 -46.65 -13.01
N SER A 652 7.71 -46.79 -14.31
CA SER A 652 8.46 -47.72 -15.16
C SER A 652 9.85 -47.22 -15.55
N ARG A 653 10.09 -45.90 -15.48
CA ARG A 653 11.31 -45.26 -15.97
C ARG A 653 12.34 -44.99 -14.89
N VAL A 654 11.89 -44.80 -13.65
CA VAL A 654 12.71 -44.33 -12.54
C VAL A 654 13.25 -45.47 -11.68
N SER A 655 14.38 -45.24 -11.03
CA SER A 655 14.97 -46.20 -10.07
C SER A 655 14.19 -46.20 -8.74
N PRO A 656 14.00 -47.36 -8.08
CA PRO A 656 13.39 -47.44 -6.74
C PRO A 656 14.09 -46.59 -5.69
N ALA A 657 15.41 -46.42 -5.80
CA ALA A 657 16.19 -45.60 -4.88
C ALA A 657 15.89 -44.09 -4.99
N SER A 658 15.21 -43.67 -6.06
CA SER A 658 14.89 -42.27 -6.32
C SER A 658 13.53 -41.81 -5.78
N LEU A 659 12.69 -42.72 -5.29
CA LEU A 659 11.44 -42.36 -4.62
C LEU A 659 11.64 -42.39 -3.12
N ASP A 660 11.33 -41.28 -2.46
CA ASP A 660 11.22 -41.26 -1.00
C ASP A 660 9.94 -41.97 -0.52
N PHE A 661 9.90 -42.17 0.79
CA PHE A 661 8.78 -42.85 1.46
C PHE A 661 7.46 -42.08 1.37
N GLU A 662 7.51 -40.75 1.32
CA GLU A 662 6.32 -39.89 1.30
C GLU A 662 5.61 -39.98 -0.05
N LEU A 663 6.37 -39.92 -1.15
CA LEU A 663 5.87 -40.12 -2.52
C LEU A 663 5.29 -41.52 -2.70
N ILE A 664 5.98 -42.56 -2.20
CA ILE A 664 5.49 -43.94 -2.23
C ILE A 664 4.14 -44.04 -1.51
N THR A 665 4.03 -43.43 -0.32
CA THR A 665 2.80 -43.43 0.47
C THR A 665 1.66 -42.71 -0.24
N ALA A 666 1.94 -41.55 -0.85
CA ALA A 666 0.96 -40.76 -1.60
C ALA A 666 0.43 -41.53 -2.82
N PHE A 667 1.30 -42.11 -3.66
CA PHE A 667 0.89 -42.90 -4.82
C PHE A 667 0.14 -44.16 -4.41
N GLN A 668 0.63 -44.89 -3.41
CA GLN A 668 -0.02 -46.09 -2.90
C GLN A 668 -1.44 -45.79 -2.41
N GLY A 669 -1.65 -44.69 -1.68
CA GLY A 669 -2.97 -44.32 -1.17
C GLY A 669 -4.04 -44.19 -2.27
N VAL A 670 -3.70 -43.50 -3.36
CA VAL A 670 -4.59 -43.32 -4.51
C VAL A 670 -4.81 -44.63 -5.26
N LEU A 671 -3.74 -45.40 -5.54
CA LEU A 671 -3.82 -46.68 -6.26
C LEU A 671 -4.69 -47.70 -5.50
N VAL A 672 -4.53 -47.80 -4.17
CA VAL A 672 -5.35 -48.68 -3.33
C VAL A 672 -6.81 -48.25 -3.35
N ALA A 673 -7.09 -46.94 -3.25
CA ALA A 673 -8.45 -46.43 -3.30
C ALA A 673 -9.13 -46.74 -4.65
N LEU A 674 -8.43 -46.56 -5.77
CA LEU A 674 -8.93 -46.87 -7.11
C LEU A 674 -9.19 -48.36 -7.30
N ALA A 675 -8.22 -49.21 -6.93
CA ALA A 675 -8.34 -50.66 -7.08
C ALA A 675 -9.51 -51.25 -6.28
N ARG A 676 -9.85 -50.65 -5.13
CA ARG A 676 -11.00 -51.06 -4.30
C ARG A 676 -12.33 -50.53 -4.83
N ALA A 677 -12.34 -49.31 -5.36
CA ALA A 677 -13.57 -48.63 -5.75
C ALA A 677 -14.06 -49.01 -7.16
N SER A 678 -13.19 -49.55 -8.02
CA SER A 678 -13.50 -49.80 -9.44
C SER A 678 -12.71 -50.97 -10.01
N GLU A 679 -13.42 -52.03 -10.44
CA GLU A 679 -12.80 -53.15 -11.17
C GLU A 679 -12.07 -52.71 -12.44
N PRO A 680 -12.63 -51.84 -13.32
CA PRO A 680 -11.89 -51.33 -14.46
C PRO A 680 -10.57 -50.63 -14.10
N CYS A 681 -10.53 -49.89 -12.97
CA CYS A 681 -9.27 -49.29 -12.50
C CYS A 681 -8.28 -50.35 -12.02
N ARG A 682 -8.76 -51.37 -11.29
CA ARG A 682 -7.94 -52.51 -10.86
C ARG A 682 -7.33 -53.24 -12.05
N ASP A 683 -8.11 -53.49 -13.10
CA ASP A 683 -7.66 -54.17 -14.32
C ASP A 683 -6.57 -53.37 -15.04
N VAL A 684 -6.72 -52.04 -15.13
CA VAL A 684 -5.67 -51.17 -15.70
C VAL A 684 -4.41 -51.20 -14.84
N ILE A 685 -4.52 -51.15 -13.51
CA ILE A 685 -3.36 -51.26 -12.62
C ILE A 685 -2.64 -52.59 -12.83
N LEU A 686 -3.36 -53.71 -12.96
CA LEU A 686 -2.79 -55.03 -13.23
C LEU A 686 -2.16 -55.12 -14.63
N ALA A 687 -2.84 -54.61 -15.65
CA ALA A 687 -2.38 -54.61 -17.04
C ALA A 687 -1.06 -53.85 -17.22
N HIS A 688 -0.81 -52.87 -16.36
CA HIS A 688 0.43 -52.10 -16.36
C HIS A 688 1.47 -52.61 -15.34
N HIS A 689 1.46 -53.88 -14.92
CA HIS A 689 2.46 -54.43 -13.97
C HIS A 689 2.37 -53.88 -12.54
N GLY A 690 1.19 -53.44 -12.08
CA GLY A 690 0.99 -52.87 -10.75
C GLY A 690 1.43 -53.75 -9.58
N THR A 691 1.32 -55.09 -9.70
CA THR A 691 1.83 -56.03 -8.67
C THR A 691 3.36 -56.00 -8.56
N GLU A 692 4.05 -55.88 -9.70
CA GLU A 692 5.51 -55.82 -9.75
C GLU A 692 6.02 -54.51 -9.15
N TRP A 693 5.39 -53.37 -9.49
CA TRP A 693 5.74 -52.09 -8.85
C TRP A 693 5.42 -52.08 -7.36
N ALA A 694 4.30 -52.66 -6.96
CA ALA A 694 3.93 -52.70 -5.56
C ALA A 694 5.00 -53.42 -4.72
N ASN A 695 5.58 -54.49 -5.27
CA ASN A 695 6.71 -55.17 -4.66
C ASN A 695 8.00 -54.34 -4.74
N LEU A 696 8.35 -53.85 -5.94
CA LEU A 696 9.60 -53.14 -6.25
C LEU A 696 9.78 -51.86 -5.43
N TYR A 697 8.70 -51.09 -5.24
CA TYR A 697 8.69 -49.82 -4.50
C TYR A 697 8.20 -49.99 -3.06
N GLY A 698 7.96 -51.22 -2.58
CA GLY A 698 7.54 -51.48 -1.20
C GLY A 698 6.12 -51.00 -0.85
N MET A 699 5.21 -50.94 -1.82
CA MET A 699 3.79 -50.60 -1.61
C MET A 699 2.98 -51.81 -1.11
N ALA A 700 3.24 -52.24 0.13
CA ALA A 700 2.62 -53.43 0.74
C ALA A 700 1.08 -53.40 0.75
N ALA A 701 0.45 -52.23 0.92
CA ALA A 701 -1.00 -52.14 0.96
C ALA A 701 -1.63 -52.32 -0.43
N LEU A 702 -0.93 -51.91 -1.49
CA LEU A 702 -1.33 -52.14 -2.87
C LEU A 702 -1.17 -53.62 -3.25
N GLU A 703 -0.05 -54.23 -2.90
CA GLU A 703 0.21 -55.66 -3.15
C GLU A 703 -0.89 -56.53 -2.52
N GLN A 704 -1.22 -56.28 -1.24
CA GLN A 704 -2.33 -56.97 -0.58
C GLN A 704 -3.70 -56.70 -1.21
N CYS A 705 -3.92 -55.49 -1.74
CA CYS A 705 -5.17 -55.13 -2.38
C CYS A 705 -5.36 -55.86 -3.72
N LEU A 706 -4.29 -55.98 -4.50
CA LEU A 706 -4.32 -56.65 -5.81
C LEU A 706 -4.39 -58.18 -5.68
N ALA A 707 -3.83 -58.74 -4.60
CA ALA A 707 -3.81 -60.19 -4.34
C ALA A 707 -5.17 -60.77 -3.87
N LYS A 708 -6.07 -59.95 -3.32
CA LYS A 708 -7.42 -60.40 -2.92
C LYS A 708 -8.26 -60.59 -4.19
N GLN A 709 -8.60 -61.85 -4.52
CA GLN A 709 -9.48 -62.17 -5.65
C GLN A 709 -10.88 -61.63 -5.43
#